data_AF-A0A847DGD2-F1
#
_entry.id   AF-A0A847DGD2-F1
#
_cell.length_a   1.000
_cell.length_b   1.000
_cell.length_c   1.000
_cell.angle_alpha   90.00
_cell.angle_beta   90.00
_cell.angle_gamma   90.00
#
_symmetry.space_group_name_H-M   'P 1'
#
loop_
_entity.id
_entity.type
_entity.pdbx_description
1 polymer ?
#
loop_
_entity_poly.entity_id
_entity_poly.type
_entity_poly.pdbx_seq_one_letter_code
_entity_poly.pdbx_strand_id
1 'polypeptide(L)'
;MKLTIDGIPFETDKDITILEACESIGIEIPTLCNDPRLIPFTSCFLCVVEVEGAKGSVPACATKVREGMVVKTNTQNINETRRLCMELLLSDHAGDCIAPCRFNCPAGIDIQSYVAHVANRDYKSAIKTIKDTNPLPLVCGRVCPKPCEDVCRRGLMEGPVAIDNIKRFVSDEDLKEPFIPEVKPATGKRIAIVGAGPAGLSCAYYLKIEGYDVEIFEKSDRPGGMLLWGIPEYRLPKSLLAKEIEIITRMGVKIHFNKTLGKDFSIKDLKERYDAVFLAIGAQKSTAMRVKNEDAKGVFGGIDFLYTVAKGNKIDIGKGVVVVGGGNTAIDAARTAVRLGAGNVTIVYRRTRDEMPAEDIEIEEAGHEGAIFKFLRAPTEILTQDGKVTGIKCQVMGLGEADSSGRRRPVPVDGEFETIEADTIIAAIGQYVDPSGLDVPVDGTNGISLTKYNTISANVDERTFQTNIPGIFAGGDAVTGPSIAISAIAHGRYGALSIHSWLSDQPLVKDFRSAFNFSLGQKLTEVDKNYIPHAPKQEREKSGSLPIKERLDNFNEVDFTYSEEQAVREAKRCLSCGCLDADECKLRLYAERFKINVNRIRGGIREQHIDSSSKYLVFDSTKCIKCGKCIRVCSDLKAIGALGFAGRGFETDMLPSMEKSLIETSCVECGSCESVCPSGAILDKSLVLEKIAQFKTEVKPSICRECSIGCEIFTVLYEDKIIRVIPKNRGTVYESMLCKTGRYESMMDIEKSQAFDFSQYEKMKLYDASIRDIKTAISSSEVIINWGVDIFNFYAPVSYHLKKYLDKNSDAALSTYFYFKIDFDIFGFNNYPINRVKSQSETIMDKGLLQVIESGKRILIILEETSLSKTEIEYFMNLKEKGNIKILNLVRRKNF
;
A
#
# COMPACT_ATOMS: atom_id res chain seq x y z
N MET A 1 39.44 -18.87 -17.83
CA MET A 1 39.69 -18.76 -16.39
C MET A 1 38.71 -19.65 -15.66
N LYS A 2 39.19 -20.59 -14.84
CA LYS A 2 38.36 -21.47 -13.99
C LYS A 2 38.41 -21.00 -12.54
N LEU A 3 37.26 -20.94 -11.89
CA LEU A 3 37.11 -20.61 -10.47
C LEU A 3 35.94 -21.37 -9.87
N THR A 4 35.87 -21.35 -8.54
CA THR A 4 34.78 -21.96 -7.78
C THR A 4 34.10 -20.88 -6.96
N ILE A 5 32.77 -20.75 -7.07
CA ILE A 5 31.96 -19.77 -6.32
C ILE A 5 30.95 -20.55 -5.49
N ASP A 6 31.05 -20.49 -4.16
CA ASP A 6 30.20 -21.25 -3.22
C ASP A 6 30.13 -22.76 -3.55
N GLY A 7 31.24 -23.32 -4.03
CA GLY A 7 31.33 -24.73 -4.44
C GLY A 7 30.88 -25.00 -5.88
N ILE A 8 30.34 -24.02 -6.60
CA ILE A 8 29.92 -24.13 -8.00
C ILE A 8 31.11 -23.80 -8.92
N PRO A 9 31.55 -24.73 -9.78
CA PRO A 9 32.56 -24.45 -10.79
C PRO A 9 32.01 -23.44 -11.81
N PHE A 10 32.81 -22.43 -12.13
CA PHE A 10 32.50 -21.44 -13.14
C PHE A 10 33.70 -21.25 -14.06
N GLU A 11 33.44 -21.09 -15.36
CA GLU A 11 34.45 -20.89 -16.38
C GLU A 11 34.06 -19.72 -17.27
N THR A 12 35.00 -18.81 -17.48
CA THR A 12 34.83 -17.66 -18.36
C THR A 12 36.13 -17.35 -19.10
N ASP A 13 36.01 -16.96 -20.36
CA ASP A 13 37.08 -16.39 -21.18
C ASP A 13 37.09 -14.85 -21.15
N LYS A 14 36.06 -14.23 -20.56
CA LYS A 14 35.90 -12.78 -20.47
C LYS A 14 36.57 -12.20 -19.22
N ASP A 15 37.12 -10.99 -19.35
CA ASP A 15 37.64 -10.20 -18.23
C ASP A 15 36.49 -9.55 -17.42
N ILE A 16 35.85 -10.36 -16.58
CA ILE A 16 34.73 -9.96 -15.74
C ILE A 16 35.11 -9.88 -14.26
N THR A 17 34.32 -9.13 -13.50
CA THR A 17 34.39 -9.01 -12.05
C THR A 17 33.80 -10.24 -11.38
N ILE A 18 34.10 -10.45 -10.09
CA ILE A 18 33.47 -11.50 -9.28
C ILE A 18 31.96 -11.28 -9.22
N LEU A 19 31.49 -10.04 -9.15
CA LEU A 19 30.05 -9.72 -9.14
C LEU A 19 29.35 -10.21 -10.41
N GLU A 20 29.89 -9.87 -11.59
CA GLU A 20 29.35 -10.32 -12.88
C GLU A 20 29.40 -11.85 -13.02
N ALA A 21 30.46 -12.48 -12.52
CA ALA A 21 30.55 -13.95 -12.48
C ALA A 21 29.45 -14.56 -11.62
N CYS A 22 29.19 -14.03 -10.42
CA CYS A 22 28.11 -14.48 -9.54
C CYS A 22 26.74 -14.29 -10.17
N GLU A 23 26.48 -13.13 -10.78
CA GLU A 23 25.23 -12.84 -11.48
C GLU A 23 24.96 -13.82 -12.63
N SER A 24 26.01 -14.21 -13.37
CA SER A 24 25.89 -15.15 -14.50
C SER A 24 25.45 -16.57 -14.11
N ILE A 25 25.68 -16.96 -12.85
CA ILE A 25 25.26 -18.26 -12.29
C ILE A 25 24.09 -18.12 -11.29
N GLY A 26 23.45 -16.95 -11.24
CA GLY A 26 22.27 -16.70 -10.42
C GLY A 26 22.55 -16.47 -8.93
N ILE A 27 23.81 -16.21 -8.54
CA ILE A 27 24.15 -15.83 -7.17
C ILE A 27 24.01 -14.32 -7.00
N GLU A 28 23.01 -13.90 -6.23
CA GLU A 28 22.78 -12.48 -5.92
C GLU A 28 23.75 -11.98 -4.83
N ILE A 29 24.61 -11.02 -5.19
CA ILE A 29 25.41 -10.26 -4.24
C ILE A 29 24.77 -8.87 -4.02
N PRO A 30 24.44 -8.48 -2.78
CA PRO A 30 23.78 -7.20 -2.51
C PRO A 30 24.65 -6.01 -2.90
N THR A 31 24.06 -5.02 -3.57
CA THR A 31 24.74 -3.76 -3.92
C THR A 31 23.83 -2.54 -3.79
N LEU A 32 24.34 -1.46 -3.18
CA LEU A 32 23.65 -0.17 -3.14
C LEU A 32 24.32 0.88 -4.04
N CYS A 33 25.65 0.85 -4.18
CA CYS A 33 26.42 1.84 -4.96
C CYS A 33 26.83 1.37 -6.37
N ASN A 34 26.50 0.13 -6.76
CA ASN A 34 26.87 -0.41 -8.07
C ASN A 34 25.85 -0.04 -9.16
N ASP A 35 26.35 0.23 -10.36
CA ASP A 35 25.59 0.31 -11.61
C ASP A 35 26.49 -0.25 -12.72
N PRO A 36 26.04 -1.23 -13.52
CA PRO A 36 26.88 -1.92 -14.50
C PRO A 36 27.42 -1.02 -15.62
N ARG A 37 26.85 0.18 -15.79
CA ARG A 37 27.27 1.16 -16.80
C ARG A 37 28.40 2.06 -16.31
N LEU A 38 28.70 2.00 -15.01
CA LEU A 38 29.67 2.83 -14.33
C LEU A 38 30.86 2.00 -13.86
N ILE A 39 32.04 2.62 -13.80
CA ILE A 39 33.21 2.02 -13.14
C ILE A 39 32.83 1.71 -11.67
N PRO A 40 33.25 0.60 -11.05
CA PRO A 40 32.89 0.30 -9.66
C PRO A 40 33.35 1.39 -8.67
N PHE A 41 32.43 1.89 -7.82
CA PHE A 41 32.75 2.90 -6.78
C PHE A 41 33.21 2.28 -5.45
N THR A 42 32.77 1.06 -5.16
CA THR A 42 33.14 0.29 -3.96
C THR A 42 32.84 0.93 -2.58
N SER A 43 31.92 1.91 -2.49
CA SER A 43 31.69 2.63 -1.23
C SER A 43 30.72 1.97 -0.25
N CYS A 44 29.73 1.21 -0.72
CA CYS A 44 28.71 0.62 0.17
C CYS A 44 29.18 -0.64 0.90
N PHE A 45 30.25 -1.28 0.42
CA PHE A 45 30.81 -2.54 0.93
C PHE A 45 29.83 -3.71 1.11
N LEU A 46 28.61 -3.65 0.56
CA LEU A 46 27.70 -4.80 0.61
C LEU A 46 28.13 -5.93 -0.32
N CYS A 47 28.87 -5.59 -1.38
CA CYS A 47 29.38 -6.54 -2.37
C CYS A 47 30.59 -7.35 -1.91
N VAL A 48 31.01 -7.22 -0.65
CA VAL A 48 32.20 -7.93 -0.15
C VAL A 48 31.98 -9.44 -0.16
N VAL A 49 33.05 -10.16 -0.50
CA VAL A 49 33.13 -11.62 -0.53
C VAL A 49 34.47 -12.08 0.04
N GLU A 50 34.55 -13.33 0.44
CA GLU A 50 35.82 -13.97 0.82
C GLU A 50 36.43 -14.65 -0.40
N VAL A 51 37.74 -14.48 -0.59
CA VAL A 51 38.52 -15.19 -1.61
C VAL A 51 39.64 -15.93 -0.90
N GLU A 52 39.77 -17.24 -1.13
CA GLU A 52 40.82 -18.02 -0.48
C GLU A 52 42.21 -17.48 -0.83
N GLY A 53 43.06 -17.31 0.20
CA GLY A 53 44.38 -16.70 0.07
C GLY A 53 44.41 -15.17 0.07
N ALA A 54 43.26 -14.49 -0.01
CA ALA A 54 43.21 -13.03 0.15
C ALA A 54 43.30 -12.63 1.64
N LYS A 55 43.91 -11.46 1.92
CA LYS A 55 43.89 -10.86 3.26
C LYS A 55 42.56 -10.12 3.44
N GLY A 56 41.64 -10.72 4.20
CA GLY A 56 40.32 -10.15 4.46
C GLY A 56 39.33 -10.31 3.30
N SER A 57 38.21 -9.59 3.39
CA SER A 57 37.19 -9.60 2.33
C SER A 57 37.53 -8.60 1.22
N VAL A 58 37.09 -8.90 0.00
CA VAL A 58 37.34 -8.07 -1.19
C VAL A 58 36.01 -7.65 -1.84
N PRO A 59 35.94 -6.46 -2.46
CA PRO A 59 34.71 -6.01 -3.11
C PRO A 59 34.49 -6.74 -4.45
N ALA A 60 33.46 -7.58 -4.53
CA ALA A 60 33.17 -8.36 -5.72
C ALA A 60 32.92 -7.51 -6.97
N CYS A 61 32.39 -6.29 -6.80
CA CYS A 61 32.11 -5.39 -7.92
C CYS A 61 33.37 -4.84 -8.62
N ALA A 62 34.54 -4.85 -7.97
CA ALA A 62 35.78 -4.31 -8.54
C ALA A 62 36.86 -5.38 -8.76
N THR A 63 36.83 -6.47 -8.00
CA THR A 63 37.81 -7.54 -8.12
C THR A 63 37.57 -8.37 -9.38
N LYS A 64 38.55 -8.40 -10.28
CA LYS A 64 38.55 -9.25 -11.48
C LYS A 64 38.77 -10.72 -11.12
N VAL A 65 38.09 -11.60 -11.85
CA VAL A 65 38.28 -13.05 -11.77
C VAL A 65 39.71 -13.42 -12.18
N ARG A 66 40.28 -14.44 -11.51
CA ARG A 66 41.57 -15.04 -11.86
C ARG A 66 41.46 -16.57 -11.84
N GLU A 67 42.35 -17.23 -12.58
CA GLU A 67 42.47 -18.69 -12.59
C GLU A 67 42.67 -19.24 -11.17
N GLY A 68 41.94 -20.30 -10.83
CA GLY A 68 42.02 -20.99 -9.54
C GLY A 68 41.38 -20.25 -8.36
N MET A 69 40.66 -19.14 -8.57
CA MET A 69 39.98 -18.44 -7.48
C MET A 69 38.93 -19.34 -6.80
N VAL A 70 38.85 -19.26 -5.47
CA VAL A 70 37.76 -19.85 -4.67
C VAL A 70 37.08 -18.73 -3.91
N VAL A 71 35.82 -18.45 -4.26
CA VAL A 71 35.01 -17.35 -3.74
C VAL A 71 33.92 -17.90 -2.83
N LYS A 72 33.74 -17.29 -1.66
CA LYS A 72 32.62 -17.55 -0.73
C LYS A 72 31.81 -16.28 -0.54
N THR A 73 30.51 -16.33 -0.86
CA THR A 73 29.68 -15.11 -0.93
C THR A 73 28.78 -14.90 0.29
N ASN A 74 28.57 -15.95 1.09
CA ASN A 74 27.57 -15.97 2.16
C ASN A 74 28.07 -16.60 3.48
N THR A 75 29.31 -16.30 3.87
CA THR A 75 29.84 -16.72 5.18
C THR A 75 29.26 -15.88 6.32
N GLN A 76 29.34 -16.39 7.56
CA GLN A 76 28.92 -15.63 8.75
C GLN A 76 29.65 -14.29 8.85
N ASN A 77 30.96 -14.30 8.65
CA ASN A 77 31.81 -13.10 8.69
C ASN A 77 31.44 -12.05 7.62
N ILE A 78 31.12 -12.49 6.40
CA ILE A 78 30.61 -11.59 5.35
C ILE A 78 29.26 -10.98 5.73
N ASN A 79 28.35 -11.77 6.31
CA ASN A 79 27.05 -11.26 6.75
C ASN A 79 27.16 -10.27 7.92
N GLU A 80 28.10 -10.49 8.84
CA GLU A 80 28.41 -9.54 9.92
C GLU A 80 29.01 -8.25 9.39
N THR A 81 29.92 -8.34 8.41
CA THR A 81 30.49 -7.18 7.72
C THR A 81 29.39 -6.37 7.01
N ARG A 82 28.52 -7.02 6.24
CA ARG A 82 27.38 -6.37 5.55
C ARG A 82 26.45 -5.69 6.55
N ARG A 83 26.17 -6.32 7.70
CA ARG A 83 25.37 -5.73 8.78
C ARG A 83 26.00 -4.44 9.29
N LEU A 84 27.29 -4.46 9.62
CA LEU A 84 28.01 -3.27 10.09
C LEU A 84 28.00 -2.14 9.04
N CYS A 85 28.25 -2.46 7.76
CA CYS A 85 28.21 -1.47 6.69
C CYS A 85 26.82 -0.86 6.53
N MET A 86 25.76 -1.66 6.62
CA MET A 86 24.37 -1.16 6.60
C MET A 86 24.06 -0.27 7.80
N GLU A 87 24.48 -0.64 9.01
CA GLU A 87 24.32 0.18 10.23
C GLU A 87 25.01 1.54 10.06
N LEU A 88 26.21 1.58 9.48
CA LEU A 88 26.92 2.82 9.18
C LEU A 88 26.21 3.67 8.12
N LEU A 89 25.72 3.05 7.04
CA LEU A 89 24.99 3.74 5.97
C LEU A 89 23.65 4.32 6.44
N LEU A 90 23.02 3.69 7.45
CA LEU A 90 21.77 4.13 8.05
C LEU A 90 21.95 5.06 9.25
N SER A 91 23.18 5.23 9.74
CA SER A 91 23.45 5.92 11.00
C SER A 91 22.96 7.37 11.02
N ASP A 92 22.93 8.02 9.86
CA ASP A 92 22.50 9.41 9.66
C ASP A 92 21.40 9.53 8.58
N HIS A 93 20.72 8.42 8.27
CA HIS A 93 19.51 8.40 7.45
C HIS A 93 18.33 8.92 8.29
N ALA A 94 17.48 9.79 7.74
CA ALA A 94 16.33 10.33 8.44
C ALA A 94 15.10 10.44 7.53
N GLY A 95 13.98 9.89 8.01
CA GLY A 95 12.66 9.93 7.39
C GLY A 95 11.78 8.78 7.89
N ASP A 96 10.45 8.94 7.83
CA ASP A 96 9.55 7.81 8.12
C ASP A 96 9.42 6.93 6.88
N CYS A 97 9.85 5.65 6.92
CA CYS A 97 9.65 4.75 5.78
C CYS A 97 8.16 4.50 5.55
N ILE A 98 7.46 4.12 6.62
CA ILE A 98 6.01 3.97 6.67
C ILE A 98 5.43 5.12 7.48
N ALA A 99 4.31 5.69 6.99
CA ALA A 99 3.65 6.79 7.67
C ALA A 99 3.28 6.40 9.13
N PRO A 100 3.64 7.21 10.13
CA PRO A 100 3.41 6.90 11.54
C PRO A 100 1.93 6.72 11.88
N CYS A 101 1.02 7.45 11.21
CA CYS A 101 -0.42 7.28 11.37
C CYS A 101 -0.91 5.87 10.95
N ARG A 102 -0.36 5.29 9.87
CA ARG A 102 -0.61 3.90 9.45
C ARG A 102 -0.06 2.91 10.47
N PHE A 103 1.15 3.17 10.96
CA PHE A 103 1.81 2.30 11.95
C PHE A 103 1.01 2.24 13.27
N ASN A 104 0.52 3.38 13.75
CA ASN A 104 -0.23 3.48 15.01
C ASN A 104 -1.70 3.05 14.91
N CYS A 105 -2.31 3.08 13.71
CA CYS A 105 -3.67 2.57 13.51
C CYS A 105 -3.71 1.04 13.72
N PRO A 106 -4.45 0.46 14.69
CA PRO A 106 -4.39 -0.99 14.96
C PRO A 106 -4.69 -1.88 13.74
N ALA A 107 -5.64 -1.49 12.90
CA ALA A 107 -5.97 -2.19 11.64
C ALA A 107 -4.89 -2.00 10.55
N GLY A 108 -4.04 -0.98 10.68
CA GLY A 108 -2.96 -0.71 9.74
C GLY A 108 -3.46 -0.11 8.43
N ILE A 109 -4.48 0.74 8.50
CA ILE A 109 -5.07 1.43 7.35
C ILE A 109 -4.01 2.30 6.68
N ASP A 110 -3.92 2.23 5.34
CA ASP A 110 -3.01 3.07 4.58
C ASP A 110 -3.55 4.50 4.44
N ILE A 111 -3.39 5.25 5.53
CA ILE A 111 -3.90 6.61 5.70
C ILE A 111 -3.31 7.58 4.70
N GLN A 112 -2.01 7.47 4.41
CA GLN A 112 -1.36 8.35 3.45
C GLN A 112 -2.00 8.20 2.07
N SER A 113 -2.26 6.96 1.65
CA SER A 113 -2.83 6.66 0.34
C SER A 113 -4.29 7.08 0.23
N TYR A 114 -5.18 6.71 1.18
CA TYR A 114 -6.59 7.12 1.06
C TYR A 114 -6.79 8.62 1.21
N VAL A 115 -5.99 9.31 2.03
CA VAL A 115 -6.06 10.77 2.13
C VAL A 115 -5.60 11.41 0.81
N ALA A 116 -4.58 10.85 0.16
CA ALA A 116 -4.16 11.33 -1.16
C ALA A 116 -5.23 11.07 -2.24
N HIS A 117 -5.94 9.93 -2.20
CA HIS A 117 -7.10 9.67 -3.05
C HIS A 117 -8.19 10.74 -2.88
N VAL A 118 -8.53 11.11 -1.64
CA VAL A 118 -9.50 12.20 -1.37
C VAL A 118 -9.01 13.54 -1.90
N ALA A 119 -7.73 13.88 -1.72
CA ALA A 119 -7.16 15.11 -2.26
C ALA A 119 -7.24 15.18 -3.80
N ASN A 120 -7.23 14.02 -4.46
CA ASN A 120 -7.38 13.86 -5.91
C ASN A 120 -8.86 13.66 -6.36
N ARG A 121 -9.83 13.74 -5.43
CA ARG A 121 -11.27 13.47 -5.65
C ARG A 121 -11.59 12.06 -6.16
N ASP A 122 -10.75 11.08 -5.83
CA ASP A 122 -10.97 9.69 -6.16
C ASP A 122 -11.48 8.92 -4.94
N TYR A 123 -12.78 9.00 -4.70
CA TYR A 123 -13.40 8.39 -3.52
C TYR A 123 -13.53 6.86 -3.64
N LYS A 124 -13.59 6.33 -4.87
CA LYS A 124 -13.66 4.88 -5.12
C LYS A 124 -12.36 4.19 -4.72
N SER A 125 -11.21 4.74 -5.11
CA SER A 125 -9.91 4.22 -4.67
C SER A 125 -9.63 4.50 -3.19
N ALA A 126 -10.13 5.62 -2.65
CA ALA A 126 -10.04 5.91 -1.22
C ALA A 126 -10.74 4.83 -0.37
N ILE A 127 -12.00 4.50 -0.67
CA ILE A 127 -12.75 3.50 0.11
C ILE A 127 -12.16 2.10 -0.05
N LYS A 128 -11.70 1.73 -1.26
CA LYS A 128 -11.00 0.45 -1.50
C LYS A 128 -9.75 0.33 -0.63
N THR A 129 -8.94 1.38 -0.58
CA THR A 129 -7.72 1.44 0.24
C THR A 129 -8.04 1.30 1.73
N ILE A 130 -9.15 1.86 2.21
CA ILE A 130 -9.59 1.68 3.60
C ILE A 130 -10.04 0.23 3.83
N LYS A 131 -10.87 -0.32 2.93
CA LYS A 131 -11.43 -1.68 3.00
C LYS A 131 -10.42 -2.81 2.80
N ASP A 132 -9.20 -2.51 2.35
CA ASP A 132 -8.08 -3.46 2.34
C ASP A 132 -7.71 -3.95 3.76
N THR A 133 -7.91 -3.12 4.78
CA THR A 133 -7.58 -3.48 6.18
C THR A 133 -8.67 -3.17 7.21
N ASN A 134 -9.72 -2.41 6.83
CA ASN A 134 -10.88 -2.13 7.67
C ASN A 134 -12.20 -2.30 6.90
N PRO A 135 -12.98 -3.38 7.14
CA PRO A 135 -14.25 -3.61 6.48
C PRO A 135 -15.43 -2.84 7.09
N LEU A 136 -15.21 -2.12 8.20
CA LEU A 136 -16.23 -1.31 8.88
C LEU A 136 -15.84 0.18 8.93
N PRO A 137 -15.51 0.83 7.80
CA PRO A 137 -15.05 2.21 7.78
C PRO A 137 -16.11 3.24 8.17
N LEU A 138 -17.39 2.99 7.89
CA LEU A 138 -18.53 3.86 8.24
C LEU A 138 -18.71 3.97 9.75
N VAL A 139 -18.65 2.83 10.44
CA VAL A 139 -18.60 2.76 11.91
C VAL A 139 -17.34 3.45 12.42
N CYS A 140 -16.18 3.08 11.89
CA CYS A 140 -14.92 3.61 12.39
C CYS A 140 -14.78 5.13 12.19
N GLY A 141 -15.40 5.74 11.18
CA GLY A 141 -15.41 7.20 10.99
C GLY A 141 -16.29 7.96 11.99
N ARG A 142 -17.00 7.25 12.87
CA ARG A 142 -17.88 7.84 13.89
C ARG A 142 -17.39 7.60 15.31
N VAL A 143 -16.85 6.40 15.57
CA VAL A 143 -16.59 5.93 16.94
C VAL A 143 -15.11 5.70 17.25
N CYS A 144 -14.22 5.90 16.28
CA CYS A 144 -12.80 5.65 16.49
C CYS A 144 -12.21 6.73 17.41
N PRO A 145 -11.37 6.35 18.38
CA PRO A 145 -10.61 7.30 19.22
C PRO A 145 -9.41 7.91 18.48
N LYS A 146 -9.32 7.71 17.17
CA LYS A 146 -8.38 8.40 16.27
C LYS A 146 -6.89 8.31 16.70
N PRO A 147 -6.35 7.15 17.15
CA PRO A 147 -4.93 7.05 17.58
C PRO A 147 -3.94 7.43 16.47
N CYS A 148 -4.37 7.34 15.21
CA CYS A 148 -3.60 7.79 14.06
C CYS A 148 -3.35 9.32 14.03
N GLU A 149 -4.22 10.13 14.65
CA GLU A 149 -4.09 11.59 14.73
C GLU A 149 -3.07 12.01 15.80
N ASP A 150 -2.95 11.24 16.90
CA ASP A 150 -2.00 11.49 18.00
C ASP A 150 -0.53 11.50 17.57
N VAL A 151 -0.22 10.75 16.52
CA VAL A 151 1.14 10.60 15.96
C VAL A 151 1.31 11.35 14.64
N CYS A 152 0.31 12.13 14.22
CA CYS A 152 0.36 12.87 12.97
C CYS A 152 1.46 13.94 13.02
N ARG A 153 2.43 13.88 12.10
CA ARG A 153 3.56 14.82 12.05
C ARG A 153 3.14 16.29 11.93
N ARG A 154 1.99 16.56 11.29
CA ARG A 154 1.42 17.92 11.19
C ARG A 154 0.98 18.48 12.54
N GLY A 155 0.77 17.63 13.55
CA GLY A 155 0.53 18.04 14.94
C GLY A 155 1.64 18.91 15.54
N LEU A 156 2.86 18.85 14.99
CA LEU A 156 3.98 19.72 15.39
C LEU A 156 3.93 21.14 14.78
N MET A 157 2.98 21.38 13.88
CA MET A 157 2.73 22.66 13.21
C MET A 157 1.49 23.34 13.80
N GLU A 158 0.36 23.35 13.08
CA GLU A 158 -0.90 23.95 13.54
C GLU A 158 -1.98 22.93 13.95
N GLY A 159 -1.65 21.64 13.97
CA GLY A 159 -2.54 20.58 14.42
C GLY A 159 -2.62 19.41 13.43
N PRO A 160 -3.04 18.22 13.89
CA PRO A 160 -3.07 17.03 13.05
C PRO A 160 -4.07 17.18 11.89
N VAL A 161 -3.92 16.32 10.89
CA VAL A 161 -4.95 16.13 9.87
C VAL A 161 -6.15 15.46 10.51
N ALA A 162 -7.36 15.89 10.18
CA ALA A 162 -8.62 15.27 10.61
C ALA A 162 -8.89 13.97 9.81
N ILE A 163 -8.00 13.00 10.01
CA ILE A 163 -7.96 11.70 9.35
C ILE A 163 -9.31 10.98 9.50
N ASP A 164 -9.89 11.02 10.70
CA ASP A 164 -11.14 10.33 10.98
C ASP A 164 -12.33 10.96 10.25
N ASN A 165 -12.39 12.29 10.20
CA ASN A 165 -13.44 13.02 9.49
C ASN A 165 -13.35 12.81 7.96
N ILE A 166 -12.14 12.72 7.40
CA ILE A 166 -11.94 12.34 5.99
C ILE A 166 -12.47 10.92 5.73
N LYS A 167 -12.12 9.96 6.59
CA LYS A 167 -12.62 8.57 6.48
C LYS A 167 -14.14 8.53 6.59
N ARG A 168 -14.75 9.32 7.48
CA ARG A 168 -16.20 9.44 7.61
C ARG A 168 -16.84 9.91 6.31
N PHE A 169 -16.34 11.00 5.73
CA PHE A 169 -16.81 11.52 4.45
C PHE A 169 -16.75 10.45 3.35
N VAL A 170 -15.60 9.79 3.17
CA VAL A 170 -15.43 8.74 2.15
C VAL A 170 -16.40 7.57 2.38
N SER A 171 -16.62 7.19 3.63
CA SER A 171 -17.53 6.08 3.97
C SER A 171 -19.00 6.46 3.76
N ASP A 172 -19.37 7.72 3.98
CA ASP A 172 -20.72 8.22 3.70
C ASP A 172 -20.95 8.31 2.19
N GLU A 173 -19.95 8.70 1.40
CA GLU A 173 -20.01 8.68 -0.07
C GLU A 173 -20.15 7.26 -0.62
N ASP A 174 -19.45 6.28 -0.04
CA ASP A 174 -19.57 4.85 -0.39
C ASP A 174 -21.00 4.32 -0.22
N LEU A 175 -21.82 4.87 0.68
CA LEU A 175 -23.22 4.43 0.83
C LEU A 175 -24.09 4.66 -0.41
N LYS A 176 -23.72 5.60 -1.28
CA LYS A 176 -24.46 5.88 -2.53
C LYS A 176 -24.29 4.73 -3.53
N GLU A 177 -23.06 4.25 -3.68
CA GLU A 177 -22.68 3.12 -4.54
C GLU A 177 -21.67 2.23 -3.79
N PRO A 178 -22.14 1.32 -2.91
CA PRO A 178 -21.27 0.58 -2.02
C PRO A 178 -20.24 -0.27 -2.76
N PHE A 179 -18.96 -0.05 -2.46
CA PHE A 179 -17.89 -0.92 -2.92
C PHE A 179 -18.02 -2.30 -2.25
N ILE A 180 -18.16 -3.32 -3.09
CA ILE A 180 -18.13 -4.73 -2.70
C ILE A 180 -16.90 -5.37 -3.37
N PRO A 181 -16.00 -5.98 -2.59
CA PRO A 181 -14.82 -6.63 -3.15
C PRO A 181 -15.23 -7.87 -3.97
N GLU A 182 -14.40 -8.19 -4.96
CA GLU A 182 -14.55 -9.43 -5.72
C GLU A 182 -14.21 -10.64 -4.84
N VAL A 183 -15.06 -11.66 -4.90
CA VAL A 183 -14.88 -12.93 -4.18
C VAL A 183 -14.14 -13.91 -5.11
N LYS A 184 -13.02 -14.44 -4.63
CA LYS A 184 -12.25 -15.47 -5.35
C LYS A 184 -13.07 -16.75 -5.54
N PRO A 185 -12.68 -17.63 -6.49
CA PRO A 185 -13.34 -18.92 -6.69
C PRO A 185 -13.46 -19.73 -5.40
N ALA A 186 -14.56 -20.48 -5.27
CA ALA A 186 -14.86 -21.23 -4.07
C ALA A 186 -13.75 -22.24 -3.72
N THR A 187 -13.28 -22.22 -2.47
CA THR A 187 -12.25 -23.15 -1.98
C THR A 187 -12.80 -24.53 -1.62
N GLY A 188 -14.12 -24.66 -1.49
CA GLY A 188 -14.80 -25.87 -0.99
C GLY A 188 -14.67 -26.08 0.52
N LYS A 189 -14.02 -25.16 1.24
CA LYS A 189 -13.76 -25.22 2.68
C LYS A 189 -14.76 -24.35 3.46
N ARG A 190 -15.18 -24.83 4.63
CA ARG A 190 -16.21 -24.20 5.47
C ARG A 190 -15.64 -23.68 6.77
N ILE A 191 -16.00 -22.46 7.15
CA ILE A 191 -15.50 -21.77 8.35
C ILE A 191 -16.66 -21.34 9.25
N ALA A 192 -16.56 -21.66 10.54
CA ALA A 192 -17.49 -21.19 11.55
C ALA A 192 -16.90 -20.00 12.34
N ILE A 193 -17.70 -18.97 12.56
CA ILE A 193 -17.33 -17.81 13.37
C ILE A 193 -18.35 -17.68 14.50
N VAL A 194 -17.89 -17.54 15.75
CA VAL A 194 -18.79 -17.38 16.91
C VAL A 194 -18.77 -15.93 17.38
N GLY A 195 -19.88 -15.23 17.16
CA GLY A 195 -20.08 -13.81 17.47
C GLY A 195 -20.04 -12.92 16.23
N ALA A 196 -21.09 -12.12 16.04
CA ALA A 196 -21.23 -11.15 14.95
C ALA A 196 -20.83 -9.72 15.37
N GLY A 197 -19.83 -9.59 16.24
CA GLY A 197 -19.21 -8.31 16.59
C GLY A 197 -18.14 -7.87 15.56
N PRO A 198 -17.43 -6.74 15.79
CA PRO A 198 -16.45 -6.21 14.85
C PRO A 198 -15.38 -7.23 14.42
N ALA A 199 -14.86 -8.04 15.36
CA ALA A 199 -13.86 -9.07 15.06
C ALA A 199 -14.43 -10.19 14.17
N GLY A 200 -15.63 -10.69 14.49
CA GLY A 200 -16.26 -11.76 13.71
C GLY A 200 -16.67 -11.30 12.31
N LEU A 201 -17.26 -10.10 12.20
CA LEU A 201 -17.62 -9.48 10.92
C LEU A 201 -16.39 -9.23 10.05
N SER A 202 -15.30 -8.71 10.64
CA SER A 202 -14.03 -8.49 9.93
C SER A 202 -13.43 -9.81 9.45
N CYS A 203 -13.36 -10.84 10.30
CA CYS A 203 -12.87 -12.16 9.92
C CYS A 203 -13.69 -12.76 8.77
N ALA A 204 -15.02 -12.65 8.85
CA ALA A 204 -15.92 -13.14 7.83
C ALA A 204 -15.73 -12.44 6.48
N TYR A 205 -15.57 -11.13 6.49
CA TYR A 205 -15.35 -10.33 5.28
C TYR A 205 -14.10 -10.80 4.51
N TYR A 206 -12.95 -10.91 5.19
CA TYR A 206 -11.70 -11.29 4.53
C TYR A 206 -11.66 -12.77 4.12
N LEU A 207 -12.21 -13.68 4.93
CA LEU A 207 -12.35 -15.09 4.52
C LEU A 207 -13.28 -15.23 3.32
N LYS A 208 -14.34 -14.41 3.25
CA LYS A 208 -15.25 -14.49 2.12
C LYS A 208 -14.60 -14.01 0.81
N ILE A 209 -13.76 -12.96 0.86
CA ILE A 209 -12.93 -12.53 -0.29
C ILE A 209 -12.08 -13.68 -0.81
N GLU A 210 -11.50 -14.49 0.08
CA GLU A 210 -10.67 -15.65 -0.27
C GLU A 210 -11.45 -16.88 -0.77
N GLY A 211 -12.78 -16.80 -0.89
CA GLY A 211 -13.60 -17.85 -1.50
C GLY A 211 -14.11 -18.93 -0.53
N TYR A 212 -13.96 -18.74 0.79
CA TYR A 212 -14.47 -19.68 1.79
C TYR A 212 -16.01 -19.59 1.95
N ASP A 213 -16.65 -20.68 2.37
CA ASP A 213 -18.04 -20.68 2.85
C ASP A 213 -18.03 -20.35 4.34
N VAL A 214 -18.61 -19.20 4.71
CA VAL A 214 -18.49 -18.62 6.05
C VAL A 214 -19.85 -18.51 6.70
N GLU A 215 -19.96 -19.07 7.90
CA GLU A 215 -21.16 -19.01 8.74
C GLU A 215 -20.84 -18.41 10.10
N ILE A 216 -21.60 -17.37 10.49
CA ILE A 216 -21.50 -16.72 11.80
C ILE A 216 -22.63 -17.21 12.70
N PHE A 217 -22.32 -17.56 13.93
CA PHE A 217 -23.28 -17.91 14.99
C PHE A 217 -23.35 -16.76 16.00
N GLU A 218 -24.51 -16.10 16.08
CA GLU A 218 -24.75 -14.93 16.93
C GLU A 218 -25.77 -15.25 18.01
N LYS A 219 -25.45 -14.90 19.25
CA LYS A 219 -26.32 -15.10 20.42
C LYS A 219 -27.56 -14.21 20.36
N SER A 220 -27.42 -13.00 19.85
CA SER A 220 -28.47 -11.99 19.74
C SER A 220 -29.36 -12.22 18.51
N ASP A 221 -30.45 -11.47 18.44
CA ASP A 221 -31.37 -11.42 17.30
C ASP A 221 -30.87 -10.54 16.14
N ARG A 222 -29.81 -9.76 16.37
CA ARG A 222 -29.21 -8.83 15.40
C ARG A 222 -27.68 -8.83 15.50
N PRO A 223 -26.97 -8.60 14.37
CA PRO A 223 -25.51 -8.57 14.35
C PRO A 223 -24.97 -7.18 14.75
N GLY A 224 -23.68 -7.11 15.08
CA GLY A 224 -22.96 -5.86 15.39
C GLY A 224 -22.30 -5.86 16.77
N GLY A 225 -22.66 -6.80 17.67
CA GLY A 225 -22.07 -6.90 19.00
C GLY A 225 -22.13 -5.57 19.76
N MET A 226 -21.02 -5.15 20.38
CA MET A 226 -20.96 -3.88 21.13
C MET A 226 -21.18 -2.63 20.27
N LEU A 227 -20.99 -2.69 18.94
CA LEU A 227 -21.35 -1.56 18.05
C LEU A 227 -22.87 -1.33 18.06
N LEU A 228 -23.64 -2.42 18.06
CA LEU A 228 -25.10 -2.35 18.10
C LEU A 228 -25.58 -2.04 19.52
N TRP A 229 -25.05 -2.75 20.51
CA TRP A 229 -25.64 -2.78 21.85
C TRP A 229 -25.00 -1.83 22.87
N GLY A 230 -23.75 -1.43 22.66
CA GLY A 230 -23.00 -0.59 23.62
C GLY A 230 -22.93 0.89 23.21
N ILE A 231 -22.80 1.17 21.92
CA ILE A 231 -22.65 2.55 21.43
C ILE A 231 -24.04 3.18 21.26
N PRO A 232 -24.33 4.39 21.77
CA PRO A 232 -25.64 5.02 21.59
C PRO A 232 -25.96 5.41 20.13
N GLU A 233 -27.25 5.50 19.80
CA GLU A 233 -27.76 5.89 18.47
C GLU A 233 -27.24 7.27 18.01
N TYR A 234 -27.10 8.23 18.94
CA TYR A 234 -26.64 9.59 18.64
C TYR A 234 -25.16 9.67 18.22
N ARG A 235 -24.36 8.61 18.48
CA ARG A 235 -22.96 8.47 18.01
C ARG A 235 -22.86 7.54 16.82
N LEU A 236 -23.59 6.43 16.84
CA LEU A 236 -23.60 5.44 15.79
C LEU A 236 -25.03 5.04 15.45
N PRO A 237 -25.61 5.65 14.40
CA PRO A 237 -26.94 5.29 13.94
C PRO A 237 -27.03 3.80 13.58
N LYS A 238 -28.02 3.11 14.12
CA LYS A 238 -28.15 1.65 13.98
C LYS A 238 -28.50 1.26 12.56
N SER A 239 -29.20 2.14 11.84
CA SER A 239 -29.51 1.99 10.42
C SER A 239 -28.25 1.99 9.55
N LEU A 240 -27.25 2.82 9.88
CA LEU A 240 -25.98 2.87 9.17
C LEU A 240 -25.13 1.63 9.44
N LEU A 241 -25.07 1.17 10.70
CA LEU A 241 -24.44 -0.10 11.05
C LEU A 241 -25.07 -1.27 10.28
N ALA A 242 -26.40 -1.31 10.18
CA ALA A 242 -27.10 -2.36 9.44
C ALA A 242 -26.72 -2.36 7.95
N LYS A 243 -26.66 -1.20 7.30
CA LYS A 243 -26.22 -1.06 5.90
C LYS A 243 -24.78 -1.56 5.68
N GLU A 244 -23.88 -1.26 6.61
CA GLU A 244 -22.48 -1.70 6.50
C GLU A 244 -22.35 -3.23 6.70
N ILE A 245 -23.11 -3.81 7.61
CA ILE A 245 -23.17 -5.28 7.77
C ILE A 245 -23.83 -5.95 6.56
N GLU A 246 -24.81 -5.30 5.94
CA GLU A 246 -25.49 -5.80 4.74
C GLU A 246 -24.48 -6.08 3.62
N ILE A 247 -23.47 -5.22 3.44
CA ILE A 247 -22.37 -5.43 2.47
C ILE A 247 -21.71 -6.79 2.67
N ILE A 248 -21.41 -7.16 3.92
CA ILE A 248 -20.79 -8.45 4.27
C ILE A 248 -21.74 -9.62 3.95
N THR A 249 -23.03 -9.48 4.25
CA THR A 249 -24.01 -10.54 3.94
C THR A 249 -24.27 -10.67 2.44
N ARG A 250 -24.24 -9.58 1.66
CA ARG A 250 -24.37 -9.56 0.19
C ARG A 250 -23.24 -10.31 -0.51
N MET A 251 -22.07 -10.41 0.12
CA MET A 251 -20.97 -11.25 -0.36
C MET A 251 -21.25 -12.75 -0.19
N GLY A 252 -22.31 -13.14 0.54
CA GLY A 252 -22.71 -14.53 0.76
C GLY A 252 -22.30 -15.10 2.13
N VAL A 253 -21.97 -14.25 3.11
CA VAL A 253 -21.78 -14.65 4.51
C VAL A 253 -23.14 -14.91 5.16
N LYS A 254 -23.32 -16.06 5.80
CA LYS A 254 -24.56 -16.42 6.50
C LYS A 254 -24.44 -16.10 7.99
N ILE A 255 -25.49 -15.54 8.59
CA ILE A 255 -25.54 -15.27 10.04
C ILE A 255 -26.73 -16.00 10.64
N HIS A 256 -26.46 -16.86 11.61
CA HIS A 256 -27.43 -17.62 12.39
C HIS A 256 -27.66 -16.95 13.74
N PHE A 257 -28.79 -16.26 13.86
CA PHE A 257 -29.18 -15.55 15.08
C PHE A 257 -29.75 -16.49 16.15
N ASN A 258 -29.77 -16.00 17.40
CA ASN A 258 -30.26 -16.74 18.57
C ASN A 258 -29.55 -18.09 18.76
N LYS A 259 -28.26 -18.17 18.45
CA LYS A 259 -27.42 -19.35 18.63
C LYS A 259 -26.35 -19.06 19.68
N THR A 260 -26.47 -19.72 20.83
CA THR A 260 -25.61 -19.51 22.00
C THR A 260 -24.63 -20.67 22.15
N LEU A 261 -23.34 -20.34 22.14
CA LEU A 261 -22.27 -21.29 22.44
C LEU A 261 -22.41 -21.86 23.86
N GLY A 262 -22.26 -23.17 24.02
CA GLY A 262 -22.43 -23.90 25.28
C GLY A 262 -23.88 -24.29 25.59
N LYS A 263 -24.86 -23.82 24.81
CA LYS A 263 -26.28 -24.19 24.93
C LYS A 263 -26.81 -24.85 23.66
N ASP A 264 -26.66 -24.19 22.51
CA ASP A 264 -27.21 -24.66 21.23
C ASP A 264 -26.18 -25.45 20.41
N PHE A 265 -24.89 -25.24 20.68
CA PHE A 265 -23.77 -25.94 20.06
C PHE A 265 -22.53 -25.84 20.97
N SER A 266 -21.61 -26.80 20.85
CA SER A 266 -20.30 -26.80 21.50
C SER A 266 -19.17 -26.48 20.52
N ILE A 267 -17.98 -26.23 21.04
CA ILE A 267 -16.77 -26.04 20.23
C ILE A 267 -16.43 -27.33 19.46
N LYS A 268 -16.63 -28.48 20.10
CA LYS A 268 -16.44 -29.80 19.48
C LYS A 268 -17.35 -29.99 18.27
N ASP A 269 -18.64 -29.64 18.39
CA ASP A 269 -19.60 -29.75 17.28
C ASP A 269 -19.21 -28.88 16.08
N LEU A 270 -18.59 -27.72 16.32
CA LEU A 270 -18.10 -26.86 15.24
C LEU A 270 -16.86 -27.45 14.59
N LYS A 271 -15.92 -27.97 15.37
CA LYS A 271 -14.69 -28.59 14.85
C LYS A 271 -14.95 -29.83 13.97
N GLU A 272 -16.01 -30.59 14.27
CA GLU A 272 -16.40 -31.75 13.47
C GLU A 272 -17.08 -31.38 12.13
N ARG A 273 -17.66 -30.17 12.03
CA ARG A 273 -18.47 -29.74 10.87
C ARG A 273 -17.80 -28.70 9.97
N TYR A 274 -16.75 -28.05 10.45
CA TYR A 274 -16.06 -26.94 9.79
C TYR A 274 -14.55 -27.19 9.78
N ASP A 275 -13.88 -26.73 8.72
CA ASP A 275 -12.43 -26.87 8.57
C ASP A 275 -11.65 -25.97 9.53
N ALA A 276 -12.24 -24.85 9.96
CA ALA A 276 -11.69 -23.97 10.98
C ALA A 276 -12.78 -23.21 11.75
N VAL A 277 -12.44 -22.75 12.96
CA VAL A 277 -13.33 -21.99 13.84
C VAL A 277 -12.65 -20.71 14.33
N PHE A 278 -13.36 -19.58 14.31
CA PHE A 278 -12.91 -18.32 14.90
C PHE A 278 -13.84 -17.87 16.04
N LEU A 279 -13.28 -17.69 17.24
CA LEU A 279 -14.00 -17.27 18.45
C LEU A 279 -13.90 -15.75 18.63
N ALA A 280 -15.05 -15.06 18.55
CA ALA A 280 -15.18 -13.61 18.63
C ALA A 280 -16.29 -13.18 19.61
N ILE A 281 -16.40 -13.85 20.75
CA ILE A 281 -17.50 -13.70 21.72
C ILE A 281 -17.52 -12.33 22.46
N GLY A 282 -16.39 -11.62 22.47
CA GLY A 282 -16.22 -10.31 23.11
C GLY A 282 -16.28 -10.33 24.64
N ALA A 283 -16.27 -9.14 25.25
CA ALA A 283 -16.36 -8.93 26.70
C ALA A 283 -17.69 -8.25 27.07
N GLN A 284 -18.77 -9.02 27.10
CA GLN A 284 -20.14 -8.47 27.13
C GLN A 284 -20.73 -8.25 28.53
N LYS A 285 -19.99 -8.55 29.60
CA LYS A 285 -20.50 -8.47 30.99
C LYS A 285 -19.94 -7.27 31.73
N SER A 286 -20.80 -6.59 32.49
CA SER A 286 -20.43 -5.44 33.34
C SER A 286 -19.65 -5.91 34.59
N THR A 287 -18.58 -5.22 34.95
CA THR A 287 -17.86 -5.46 36.21
C THR A 287 -18.62 -4.88 37.41
N ALA A 288 -18.76 -5.66 38.48
CA ALA A 288 -19.37 -5.21 39.74
C ALA A 288 -18.44 -4.27 40.53
N MET A 289 -19.03 -3.23 41.15
CA MET A 289 -18.40 -2.26 42.05
C MET A 289 -17.93 -2.91 43.36
N ARG A 290 -18.58 -3.99 43.79
CA ARG A 290 -18.32 -4.72 45.04
C ARG A 290 -18.53 -3.85 46.28
N VAL A 291 -19.61 -3.09 46.26
CA VAL A 291 -20.04 -2.23 47.38
C VAL A 291 -21.30 -2.78 48.03
N LYS A 292 -21.57 -2.35 49.26
CA LYS A 292 -22.79 -2.74 49.97
C LYS A 292 -24.03 -2.23 49.22
N ASN A 293 -25.05 -3.09 49.14
CA ASN A 293 -26.34 -2.86 48.45
C ASN A 293 -26.27 -2.70 46.92
N GLU A 294 -25.26 -3.29 46.26
CA GLU A 294 -25.12 -3.23 44.80
C GLU A 294 -26.29 -3.84 44.01
N ASP A 295 -26.98 -4.85 44.56
CA ASP A 295 -28.12 -5.52 43.90
C ASP A 295 -29.46 -4.79 44.09
N ALA A 296 -29.45 -3.55 44.62
CA ALA A 296 -30.66 -2.78 44.89
C ALA A 296 -31.41 -2.36 43.62
N LYS A 297 -32.73 -2.16 43.74
CA LYS A 297 -33.55 -1.69 42.63
C LYS A 297 -33.16 -0.24 42.27
N GLY A 298 -32.79 -0.01 41.02
CA GLY A 298 -32.27 1.27 40.52
C GLY A 298 -30.76 1.28 40.29
N VAL A 299 -30.06 0.18 40.58
CA VAL A 299 -28.66 -0.03 40.20
C VAL A 299 -28.59 -0.80 38.89
N PHE A 300 -27.82 -0.29 37.94
CA PHE A 300 -27.59 -0.92 36.64
C PHE A 300 -26.10 -1.06 36.34
N GLY A 301 -25.70 -2.16 35.70
CA GLY A 301 -24.41 -2.20 35.01
C GLY A 301 -24.43 -1.27 33.80
N GLY A 302 -23.32 -0.61 33.50
CA GLY A 302 -23.24 0.36 32.40
C GLY A 302 -23.61 -0.23 31.04
N ILE A 303 -23.14 -1.46 30.76
CA ILE A 303 -23.48 -2.16 29.51
C ILE A 303 -24.92 -2.66 29.53
N ASP A 304 -25.40 -3.15 30.67
CA ASP A 304 -26.78 -3.64 30.80
C ASP A 304 -27.80 -2.51 30.62
N PHE A 305 -27.48 -1.31 31.12
CA PHE A 305 -28.24 -0.08 30.90
C PHE A 305 -28.29 0.28 29.42
N LEU A 306 -27.13 0.44 28.76
CA LEU A 306 -27.05 0.81 27.35
C LEU A 306 -27.70 -0.23 26.44
N TYR A 307 -27.51 -1.53 26.74
CA TYR A 307 -28.16 -2.64 26.04
C TYR A 307 -29.69 -2.55 26.13
N THR A 308 -30.21 -2.26 27.32
CA THR A 308 -31.66 -2.13 27.57
C THR A 308 -32.25 -0.97 26.78
N VAL A 309 -31.57 0.18 26.77
CA VAL A 309 -31.97 1.34 25.97
C VAL A 309 -31.91 1.03 24.46
N ALA A 310 -30.83 0.39 23.99
CA ALA A 310 -30.65 0.02 22.58
C ALA A 310 -31.69 -1.00 22.09
N LYS A 311 -32.32 -1.77 22.99
CA LYS A 311 -33.47 -2.62 22.68
C LYS A 311 -34.80 -1.87 22.58
N GLY A 312 -34.83 -0.58 22.92
CA GLY A 312 -36.06 0.21 22.98
C GLY A 312 -36.90 -0.05 24.24
N ASN A 313 -36.33 -0.70 25.26
CA ASN A 313 -37.04 -0.92 26.51
C ASN A 313 -37.07 0.39 27.32
N LYS A 314 -38.23 0.68 27.93
CA LYS A 314 -38.37 1.85 28.80
C LYS A 314 -37.66 1.60 30.13
N ILE A 315 -36.82 2.54 30.54
CA ILE A 315 -36.18 2.58 31.86
C ILE A 315 -36.73 3.78 32.61
N ASP A 316 -37.19 3.56 33.84
CA ASP A 316 -37.52 4.65 34.77
C ASP A 316 -36.21 5.22 35.31
N ILE A 317 -35.72 6.29 34.68
CA ILE A 317 -34.40 6.86 34.95
C ILE A 317 -34.36 7.71 36.24
N GLY A 318 -35.51 8.20 36.70
CA GLY A 318 -35.61 9.09 37.87
C GLY A 318 -35.10 10.52 37.61
N LYS A 319 -35.04 11.34 38.66
CA LYS A 319 -34.57 12.73 38.58
C LYS A 319 -33.07 12.84 38.82
N GLY A 320 -32.52 12.06 39.75
CA GLY A 320 -31.09 12.04 40.06
C GLY A 320 -30.42 10.76 39.56
N VAL A 321 -29.39 10.89 38.73
CA VAL A 321 -28.60 9.76 38.22
C VAL A 321 -27.14 9.93 38.60
N VAL A 322 -26.54 8.88 39.15
CA VAL A 322 -25.08 8.81 39.34
C VAL A 322 -24.49 7.74 38.43
N VAL A 323 -23.54 8.14 37.60
CA VAL A 323 -22.75 7.22 36.76
C VAL A 323 -21.37 7.07 37.36
N VAL A 324 -20.98 5.84 37.70
CA VAL A 324 -19.68 5.54 38.29
C VAL A 324 -18.74 5.05 37.20
N GLY A 325 -17.68 5.81 36.91
CA GLY A 325 -16.69 5.47 35.88
C GLY A 325 -16.12 6.71 35.18
N GLY A 326 -15.12 6.49 34.33
CA GLY A 326 -14.49 7.58 33.56
C GLY A 326 -14.13 7.24 32.12
N GLY A 327 -14.54 6.06 31.63
CA GLY A 327 -14.33 5.67 30.22
C GLY A 327 -15.53 6.00 29.34
N ASN A 328 -15.42 5.70 28.05
CA ASN A 328 -16.45 5.99 27.06
C ASN A 328 -17.83 5.41 27.44
N THR A 329 -17.90 4.21 28.02
CA THR A 329 -19.15 3.64 28.55
C THR A 329 -19.82 4.52 29.61
N ALA A 330 -19.03 5.18 30.47
CA ALA A 330 -19.58 6.08 31.49
C ALA A 330 -20.12 7.37 30.85
N ILE A 331 -19.39 7.93 29.87
CA ILE A 331 -19.84 9.11 29.14
C ILE A 331 -21.11 8.81 28.34
N ASP A 332 -21.13 7.69 27.61
CA ASP A 332 -22.29 7.26 26.83
C ASP A 332 -23.51 7.01 27.72
N ALA A 333 -23.33 6.37 28.88
CA ALA A 333 -24.40 6.17 29.86
C ALA A 333 -24.94 7.49 30.43
N ALA A 334 -24.05 8.44 30.75
CA ALA A 334 -24.45 9.74 31.28
C ALA A 334 -25.25 10.55 30.25
N ARG A 335 -24.73 10.68 29.02
CA ARG A 335 -25.40 11.39 27.92
C ARG A 335 -26.71 10.73 27.50
N THR A 336 -26.79 9.40 27.59
CA THR A 336 -28.04 8.66 27.41
C THR A 336 -29.03 8.94 28.52
N ALA A 337 -28.60 9.00 29.79
CA ALA A 337 -29.47 9.34 30.91
C ALA A 337 -30.06 10.76 30.79
N VAL A 338 -29.27 11.74 30.35
CA VAL A 338 -29.76 13.10 30.02
C VAL A 338 -30.90 13.02 29.00
N ARG A 339 -30.71 12.28 27.90
CA ARG A 339 -31.71 12.11 26.82
C ARG A 339 -32.99 11.39 27.25
N LEU A 340 -32.90 10.55 28.28
CA LEU A 340 -34.07 9.91 28.88
C LEU A 340 -34.83 10.84 29.84
N GLY A 341 -34.39 12.08 30.01
CA GLY A 341 -35.06 13.10 30.82
C GLY A 341 -34.61 13.14 32.29
N ALA A 342 -33.42 12.62 32.60
CA ALA A 342 -32.86 12.76 33.95
C ALA A 342 -32.65 14.24 34.30
N GLY A 343 -33.12 14.66 35.47
CA GLY A 343 -33.04 16.06 35.91
C GLY A 343 -31.62 16.50 36.29
N ASN A 344 -30.83 15.62 36.90
CA ASN A 344 -29.43 15.83 37.25
C ASN A 344 -28.64 14.54 37.01
N VAL A 345 -27.57 14.62 36.23
CA VAL A 345 -26.66 13.49 35.96
C VAL A 345 -25.28 13.82 36.51
N THR A 346 -24.78 13.01 37.44
CA THR A 346 -23.46 13.17 38.05
C THR A 346 -22.55 12.01 37.67
N ILE A 347 -21.40 12.30 37.08
CA ILE A 347 -20.34 11.32 36.82
C ILE A 347 -19.37 11.32 38.00
N VAL A 348 -19.23 10.17 38.64
CA VAL A 348 -18.30 9.93 39.76
C VAL A 348 -17.09 9.18 39.23
N TYR A 349 -15.91 9.81 39.34
CA TYR A 349 -14.65 9.20 38.93
C TYR A 349 -13.60 9.27 40.04
N ARG A 350 -12.90 8.15 40.25
CA ARG A 350 -11.93 8.02 41.35
C ARG A 350 -10.60 8.73 41.13
N ARG A 351 -10.34 9.26 39.94
CA ARG A 351 -9.13 10.04 39.61
C ARG A 351 -9.53 11.44 39.10
N THR A 352 -8.58 12.20 38.58
CA THR A 352 -8.84 13.52 37.99
C THR A 352 -9.20 13.42 36.51
N ARG A 353 -9.52 14.56 35.88
CA ARG A 353 -9.81 14.64 34.44
C ARG A 353 -8.65 14.08 33.60
N ASP A 354 -7.42 14.40 33.94
CA ASP A 354 -6.22 14.04 33.17
C ASP A 354 -5.98 12.53 33.09
N GLU A 355 -6.51 11.75 34.03
CA GLU A 355 -6.45 10.28 33.99
C GLU A 355 -7.74 9.62 33.48
N MET A 356 -8.71 10.39 32.96
CA MET A 356 -9.91 9.80 32.35
C MET A 356 -9.53 9.09 31.04
N PRO A 357 -9.97 7.83 30.85
CA PRO A 357 -9.74 7.11 29.61
C PRO A 357 -10.74 7.44 28.48
N ALA A 358 -11.74 8.28 28.73
CA ALA A 358 -12.66 8.75 27.68
C ALA A 358 -12.00 9.84 26.83
N GLU A 359 -12.47 10.01 25.59
CA GLU A 359 -11.97 11.05 24.69
C GLU A 359 -12.31 12.45 25.23
N ASP A 360 -11.36 13.38 25.17
CA ASP A 360 -11.54 14.75 25.69
C ASP A 360 -12.77 15.46 25.12
N ILE A 361 -13.01 15.30 23.82
CA ILE A 361 -14.17 15.87 23.14
C ILE A 361 -15.49 15.30 23.69
N GLU A 362 -15.53 14.01 24.03
CA GLU A 362 -16.74 13.38 24.57
C GLU A 362 -17.00 13.82 26.02
N ILE A 363 -15.94 14.06 26.79
CA ILE A 363 -16.01 14.63 28.14
C ILE A 363 -16.58 16.06 28.08
N GLU A 364 -16.08 16.88 27.15
CA GLU A 364 -16.54 18.26 26.95
C GLU A 364 -18.00 18.30 26.51
N GLU A 365 -18.39 17.48 25.53
CA GLU A 365 -19.77 17.44 25.04
C GLU A 365 -20.75 16.92 26.10
N ALA A 366 -20.34 15.98 26.96
CA ALA A 366 -21.16 15.57 28.11
C ALA A 366 -21.38 16.72 29.10
N GLY A 367 -20.34 17.53 29.35
CA GLY A 367 -20.44 18.74 30.17
C GLY A 367 -21.37 19.78 29.56
N HIS A 368 -21.29 20.02 28.24
CA HIS A 368 -22.17 20.92 27.51
C HIS A 368 -23.65 20.48 27.56
N GLU A 369 -23.91 19.17 27.64
CA GLU A 369 -25.26 18.60 27.81
C GLU A 369 -25.76 18.62 29.27
N GLY A 370 -24.94 19.09 30.22
CA GLY A 370 -25.33 19.30 31.62
C GLY A 370 -24.88 18.20 32.60
N ALA A 371 -24.01 17.27 32.18
CA ALA A 371 -23.44 16.29 33.09
C ALA A 371 -22.43 16.94 34.07
N ILE A 372 -22.58 16.64 35.36
CA ILE A 372 -21.73 17.17 36.43
C ILE A 372 -20.63 16.17 36.75
N PHE A 373 -19.37 16.61 36.78
CA PHE A 373 -18.24 15.73 37.11
C PHE A 373 -17.81 15.88 38.58
N LYS A 374 -17.78 14.76 39.31
CA LYS A 374 -17.17 14.64 40.65
C LYS A 374 -15.94 13.72 40.58
N PHE A 375 -14.80 14.36 40.36
CA PHE A 375 -13.48 13.72 40.37
C PHE A 375 -13.02 13.35 41.77
N LEU A 376 -12.07 12.42 41.87
CA LEU A 376 -11.53 11.95 43.14
C LEU A 376 -12.58 11.41 44.12
N ARG A 377 -13.63 10.75 43.61
CA ARG A 377 -14.65 10.08 44.41
C ARG A 377 -14.72 8.60 44.04
N ALA A 378 -14.66 7.73 45.04
CA ALA A 378 -14.81 6.28 44.86
C ALA A 378 -16.01 5.77 45.68
N PRO A 379 -16.94 5.00 45.09
CA PRO A 379 -18.11 4.52 45.82
C PRO A 379 -17.72 3.53 46.92
N THR A 380 -18.39 3.59 48.07
CA THR A 380 -18.19 2.67 49.19
C THR A 380 -19.47 1.96 49.61
N GLU A 381 -20.62 2.61 49.51
CA GLU A 381 -21.93 2.06 49.89
C GLU A 381 -23.04 2.69 49.04
N ILE A 382 -24.00 1.87 48.61
CA ILE A 382 -25.25 2.35 48.02
C ILE A 382 -26.29 2.52 49.13
N LEU A 383 -26.86 3.70 49.22
CA LEU A 383 -27.90 4.03 50.19
C LEU A 383 -29.25 3.59 49.63
N THR A 384 -30.04 2.90 50.45
CA THR A 384 -31.34 2.36 50.05
C THR A 384 -32.42 2.65 51.07
N GLN A 385 -33.64 2.78 50.58
CA GLN A 385 -34.88 2.81 51.37
C GLN A 385 -35.86 1.84 50.71
N ASP A 386 -36.42 0.90 51.50
CA ASP A 386 -37.33 -0.15 51.02
C ASP A 386 -36.78 -0.96 49.82
N GLY A 387 -35.46 -1.18 49.79
CA GLY A 387 -34.77 -1.90 48.70
C GLY A 387 -34.59 -1.11 47.41
N LYS A 388 -34.98 0.17 47.36
CA LYS A 388 -34.73 1.09 46.24
C LYS A 388 -33.57 2.04 46.58
N VAL A 389 -32.78 2.38 45.57
CA VAL A 389 -31.69 3.36 45.69
C VAL A 389 -32.25 4.74 46.08
N THR A 390 -31.55 5.41 47.01
CA THR A 390 -31.78 6.82 47.38
C THR A 390 -30.51 7.68 47.26
N GLY A 391 -29.34 7.05 47.10
CA GLY A 391 -28.09 7.74 46.88
C GLY A 391 -26.88 6.82 46.96
N ILE A 392 -25.70 7.42 46.88
CA ILE A 392 -24.42 6.72 46.98
C ILE A 392 -23.48 7.47 47.91
N LYS A 393 -22.81 6.72 48.78
CA LYS A 393 -21.72 7.23 49.62
C LYS A 393 -20.39 7.00 48.91
N CYS A 394 -19.61 8.06 48.80
CA CYS A 394 -18.29 8.04 48.17
C CYS A 394 -17.21 8.43 49.16
N GLN A 395 -16.10 7.71 49.13
CA GLN A 395 -14.84 8.10 49.75
C GLN A 395 -14.18 9.19 48.90
N VAL A 396 -13.73 10.27 49.54
CA VAL A 396 -12.88 11.29 48.89
C VAL A 396 -11.47 10.73 48.73
N MET A 397 -10.90 10.93 47.54
CA MET A 397 -9.60 10.42 47.15
C MET A 397 -8.61 11.58 46.95
N GLY A 398 -7.32 11.30 47.13
CA GLY A 398 -6.20 12.07 46.61
C GLY A 398 -5.48 11.27 45.52
N LEU A 399 -4.51 11.90 44.86
CA LEU A 399 -3.63 11.21 43.91
C LEU A 399 -2.30 10.82 44.57
N GLY A 400 -2.01 9.52 44.58
CA GLY A 400 -0.70 8.97 44.92
C GLY A 400 0.24 8.93 43.71
N GLU A 401 1.24 8.05 43.78
CA GLU A 401 2.19 7.83 42.69
C GLU A 401 1.54 7.19 41.45
N ALA A 402 2.19 7.34 40.30
CA ALA A 402 1.79 6.69 39.06
C ALA A 402 1.92 5.16 39.17
N ASP A 403 0.94 4.44 38.64
CA ASP A 403 1.03 2.99 38.42
C ASP A 403 1.88 2.67 37.19
N SER A 404 2.06 1.37 36.90
CA SER A 404 2.83 0.89 35.74
C SER A 404 2.23 1.30 34.39
N SER A 405 0.98 1.77 34.35
CA SER A 405 0.36 2.36 33.15
C SER A 405 0.60 3.87 33.03
N GLY A 406 1.34 4.48 33.98
CA GLY A 406 1.57 5.91 34.07
C GLY A 406 0.44 6.69 34.74
N ARG A 407 -0.67 6.04 35.11
CA ARG A 407 -1.83 6.70 35.73
C ARG A 407 -1.66 6.79 37.23
N ARG A 408 -1.92 7.96 37.81
CA ARG A 408 -1.83 8.15 39.26
C ARG A 408 -2.83 7.26 40.01
N ARG A 409 -2.36 6.61 41.08
CA ARG A 409 -3.18 5.73 41.91
C ARG A 409 -4.06 6.60 42.81
N PRO A 410 -5.38 6.32 42.90
CA PRO A 410 -6.22 7.01 43.86
C PRO A 410 -5.94 6.48 45.27
N VAL A 411 -5.72 7.38 46.23
CA VAL A 411 -5.46 7.06 47.64
C VAL A 411 -6.57 7.70 48.49
N PRO A 412 -7.20 6.98 49.42
CA PRO A 412 -8.24 7.56 50.28
C PRO A 412 -7.71 8.76 51.09
N VAL A 413 -8.53 9.81 51.20
CA VAL A 413 -8.31 10.87 52.19
C VAL A 413 -9.03 10.47 53.48
N ASP A 414 -8.27 10.22 54.54
CA ASP A 414 -8.79 9.63 55.77
C ASP A 414 -9.99 10.41 56.34
N GLY A 415 -11.08 9.71 56.61
CA GLY A 415 -12.29 10.24 57.25
C GLY A 415 -13.21 11.08 56.35
N GLU A 416 -12.82 11.39 55.11
CA GLU A 416 -13.62 12.23 54.23
C GLU A 416 -14.56 11.41 53.33
N PHE A 417 -15.87 11.56 53.57
CA PHE A 417 -16.92 10.95 52.76
C PHE A 417 -17.90 12.01 52.25
N GLU A 418 -18.42 11.77 51.05
CA GLU A 418 -19.43 12.59 50.41
C GLU A 418 -20.63 11.70 50.06
N THR A 419 -21.84 12.19 50.34
CA THR A 419 -23.08 11.51 49.93
C THR A 419 -23.70 12.25 48.77
N ILE A 420 -24.09 11.51 47.73
CA ILE A 420 -24.74 12.04 46.54
C ILE A 420 -26.11 11.39 46.43
N GLU A 421 -27.17 12.20 46.49
CA GLU A 421 -28.55 11.72 46.31
C GLU A 421 -28.79 11.29 44.86
N ALA A 422 -29.45 10.16 44.67
CA ALA A 422 -29.74 9.61 43.35
C ALA A 422 -30.90 8.61 43.42
N ASP A 423 -31.72 8.58 42.37
CA ASP A 423 -32.75 7.56 42.16
C ASP A 423 -32.19 6.35 41.40
N THR A 424 -31.13 6.58 40.60
CA THR A 424 -30.51 5.59 39.71
C THR A 424 -28.99 5.65 39.82
N ILE A 425 -28.35 4.48 39.90
CA ILE A 425 -26.89 4.33 39.85
C ILE A 425 -26.51 3.46 38.66
N ILE A 426 -25.56 3.92 37.85
CA ILE A 426 -25.05 3.20 36.67
C ILE A 426 -23.56 2.90 36.87
N ALA A 427 -23.22 1.63 37.05
CA ALA A 427 -21.85 1.14 37.25
C ALA A 427 -21.13 0.89 35.91
N ALA A 428 -20.38 1.89 35.44
CA ALA A 428 -19.61 1.84 34.18
C ALA A 428 -18.09 1.72 34.44
N ILE A 429 -17.70 0.74 35.28
CA ILE A 429 -16.33 0.59 35.79
C ILE A 429 -15.49 -0.48 35.08
N GLY A 430 -16.01 -1.10 34.02
CA GLY A 430 -15.30 -2.07 33.21
C GLY A 430 -16.20 -3.17 32.67
N GLN A 431 -15.62 -4.01 31.83
CA GLN A 431 -16.28 -5.16 31.23
C GLN A 431 -15.37 -6.39 31.33
N TYR A 432 -15.95 -7.59 31.27
CA TYR A 432 -15.19 -8.84 31.29
C TYR A 432 -15.77 -9.89 30.33
N VAL A 433 -14.92 -10.86 29.97
CA VAL A 433 -15.29 -12.00 29.11
C VAL A 433 -16.02 -13.04 29.95
N ASP A 434 -17.14 -13.55 29.44
CA ASP A 434 -17.91 -14.63 30.06
C ASP A 434 -17.49 -15.98 29.41
N PRO A 435 -16.66 -16.80 30.08
CA PRO A 435 -16.19 -18.06 29.51
C PRO A 435 -17.16 -19.22 29.74
N SER A 436 -18.34 -19.00 30.34
CA SER A 436 -19.24 -20.09 30.75
C SER A 436 -19.70 -21.01 29.62
N GLY A 437 -19.69 -20.52 28.37
CA GLY A 437 -19.99 -21.32 27.18
C GLY A 437 -18.78 -22.02 26.55
N LEU A 438 -17.56 -21.75 27.03
CA LEU A 438 -16.34 -22.41 26.57
C LEU A 438 -16.13 -23.70 27.38
N ASP A 439 -15.73 -24.78 26.72
CA ASP A 439 -15.22 -25.96 27.40
C ASP A 439 -13.85 -25.61 28.00
N VAL A 440 -13.83 -25.08 29.23
CA VAL A 440 -12.60 -24.68 29.93
C VAL A 440 -12.00 -25.91 30.62
N PRO A 441 -10.71 -26.24 30.40
CA PRO A 441 -10.11 -27.45 30.95
C PRO A 441 -9.96 -27.33 32.48
N VAL A 442 -10.42 -28.35 33.22
CA VAL A 442 -10.35 -28.41 34.69
C VAL A 442 -8.97 -28.86 35.18
N ASP A 443 -8.24 -29.64 34.37
CA ASP A 443 -6.93 -30.24 34.69
C ASP A 443 -5.81 -29.84 33.71
N GLY A 444 -6.06 -28.83 32.86
CA GLY A 444 -5.12 -28.41 31.81
C GLY A 444 -5.13 -29.28 30.55
N THR A 445 -6.01 -30.29 30.48
CA THR A 445 -6.23 -31.10 29.28
C THR A 445 -7.68 -30.99 28.81
N ASN A 446 -7.90 -31.03 27.50
CA ASN A 446 -9.22 -30.94 26.84
C ASN A 446 -10.02 -29.65 27.14
N GLY A 447 -9.78 -28.58 26.37
CA GLY A 447 -10.57 -27.36 26.42
C GLY A 447 -9.82 -26.12 25.90
N ILE A 448 -10.48 -24.96 25.87
CA ILE A 448 -9.87 -23.67 25.51
C ILE A 448 -9.17 -23.08 26.73
N SER A 449 -7.86 -22.85 26.61
CA SER A 449 -7.06 -22.23 27.67
C SER A 449 -7.43 -20.76 27.84
N LEU A 450 -7.53 -20.32 29.10
CA LEU A 450 -7.74 -18.91 29.46
C LEU A 450 -6.46 -18.29 30.02
N THR A 451 -6.34 -16.98 29.89
CA THR A 451 -5.29 -16.19 30.54
C THR A 451 -5.63 -15.95 32.01
N LYS A 452 -4.68 -15.39 32.78
CA LYS A 452 -4.92 -14.94 34.17
C LYS A 452 -6.02 -13.87 34.30
N TYR A 453 -6.42 -13.23 33.20
CA TYR A 453 -7.49 -12.23 33.15
C TYR A 453 -8.83 -12.82 32.72
N ASN A 454 -8.94 -14.16 32.64
CA ASN A 454 -10.14 -14.88 32.22
C ASN A 454 -10.55 -14.59 30.76
N THR A 455 -9.59 -14.18 29.92
CA THR A 455 -9.74 -14.02 28.47
C THR A 455 -9.22 -15.27 27.74
N ILE A 456 -9.61 -15.49 26.48
CA ILE A 456 -9.12 -16.62 25.68
C ILE A 456 -7.62 -16.44 25.41
N SER A 457 -6.84 -17.50 25.69
CA SER A 457 -5.42 -17.54 25.34
C SER A 457 -5.25 -17.85 23.86
N ALA A 458 -4.66 -16.92 23.11
CA ALA A 458 -4.33 -17.07 21.70
C ALA A 458 -2.97 -16.44 21.42
N ASN A 459 -2.26 -16.95 20.41
CA ASN A 459 -0.93 -16.49 20.05
C ASN A 459 -1.00 -15.18 19.23
N VAL A 460 -1.10 -14.06 19.95
CA VAL A 460 -1.18 -12.70 19.38
C VAL A 460 0.21 -12.16 18.99
N ASP A 461 1.27 -12.53 19.70
CA ASP A 461 2.62 -12.01 19.48
C ASP A 461 3.17 -12.41 18.11
N GLU A 462 2.97 -13.67 17.70
CA GLU A 462 3.30 -14.14 16.36
C GLU A 462 2.20 -13.85 15.34
N ARG A 463 1.10 -13.21 15.77
CA ARG A 463 -0.08 -12.85 14.98
C ARG A 463 -0.72 -14.03 14.26
N THR A 464 -0.60 -15.23 14.82
CA THR A 464 -1.29 -16.42 14.32
C THR A 464 -2.71 -16.50 14.86
N PHE A 465 -3.00 -15.84 15.99
CA PHE A 465 -4.31 -15.83 16.67
C PHE A 465 -4.87 -17.23 16.95
N GLN A 466 -4.02 -18.26 16.89
CA GLN A 466 -4.37 -19.63 17.15
C GLN A 466 -4.45 -19.86 18.65
N THR A 467 -5.46 -20.62 19.07
CA THR A 467 -5.62 -21.06 20.46
C THR A 467 -4.72 -22.27 20.74
N ASN A 468 -4.81 -22.86 21.93
CA ASN A 468 -4.15 -24.13 22.24
C ASN A 468 -4.70 -25.32 21.42
N ILE A 469 -5.83 -25.16 20.71
CA ILE A 469 -6.44 -26.21 19.89
C ILE A 469 -6.18 -25.92 18.40
N PRO A 470 -5.50 -26.83 17.67
CA PRO A 470 -5.31 -26.73 16.22
C PRO A 470 -6.63 -26.56 15.46
N GLY A 471 -6.64 -25.63 14.49
CA GLY A 471 -7.82 -25.27 13.70
C GLY A 471 -8.80 -24.31 14.40
N ILE A 472 -8.52 -23.90 15.65
CA ILE A 472 -9.33 -22.94 16.40
C ILE A 472 -8.53 -21.67 16.69
N PHE A 473 -9.12 -20.55 16.31
CA PHE A 473 -8.55 -19.21 16.40
C PHE A 473 -9.46 -18.32 17.25
N ALA A 474 -8.93 -17.24 17.83
CA ALA A 474 -9.72 -16.30 18.62
C ALA A 474 -9.22 -14.87 18.44
N GLY A 475 -10.11 -13.88 18.56
CA GLY A 475 -9.74 -12.48 18.42
C GLY A 475 -10.76 -11.49 19.00
N GLY A 476 -10.41 -10.20 18.89
CA GLY A 476 -11.13 -9.11 19.54
C GLY A 476 -11.05 -9.14 21.06
N ASP A 477 -12.02 -8.51 21.70
CA ASP A 477 -12.07 -8.33 23.16
C ASP A 477 -12.12 -9.66 23.94
N ALA A 478 -12.48 -10.76 23.28
CA ALA A 478 -12.40 -12.10 23.86
C ALA A 478 -10.97 -12.51 24.24
N VAL A 479 -9.96 -11.95 23.56
CA VAL A 479 -8.53 -12.24 23.79
C VAL A 479 -7.87 -11.14 24.61
N THR A 480 -8.07 -9.88 24.22
CA THR A 480 -7.40 -8.72 24.84
C THR A 480 -8.05 -8.22 26.12
N GLY A 481 -9.32 -8.57 26.34
CA GLY A 481 -10.22 -7.76 27.16
C GLY A 481 -10.73 -6.53 26.41
N PRO A 482 -11.55 -5.69 27.07
CA PRO A 482 -12.24 -4.57 26.42
C PRO A 482 -11.27 -3.60 25.76
N SER A 483 -11.51 -3.31 24.48
CA SER A 483 -10.66 -2.42 23.68
C SER A 483 -11.49 -1.56 22.73
N ILE A 484 -10.82 -0.95 21.76
CA ILE A 484 -11.43 -0.07 20.76
C ILE A 484 -11.84 -0.89 19.53
N ALA A 485 -12.93 -0.51 18.86
CA ALA A 485 -13.51 -1.29 17.76
C ALA A 485 -12.50 -1.61 16.65
N ILE A 486 -11.61 -0.66 16.32
CA ILE A 486 -10.59 -0.84 15.28
C ILE A 486 -9.55 -1.92 15.63
N SER A 487 -9.27 -2.16 16.91
CA SER A 487 -8.41 -3.26 17.36
C SER A 487 -9.09 -4.61 17.16
N ALA A 488 -10.40 -4.70 17.48
CA ALA A 488 -11.17 -5.91 17.24
C ALA A 488 -11.27 -6.23 15.73
N ILE A 489 -11.46 -5.21 14.89
CA ILE A 489 -11.43 -5.33 13.43
C ILE A 489 -10.08 -5.87 12.95
N ALA A 490 -8.97 -5.34 13.48
CA ALA A 490 -7.63 -5.81 13.17
C ALA A 490 -7.44 -7.29 13.53
N HIS A 491 -7.89 -7.70 14.72
CA HIS A 491 -7.84 -9.09 15.17
C HIS A 491 -8.66 -10.02 14.27
N GLY A 492 -9.83 -9.58 13.82
CA GLY A 492 -10.62 -10.32 12.84
C GLY A 492 -9.87 -10.55 11.53
N ARG A 493 -9.23 -9.50 11.00
CA ARG A 493 -8.41 -9.59 9.79
C ARG A 493 -7.23 -10.54 9.95
N TYR A 494 -6.47 -10.42 11.04
CA TYR A 494 -5.36 -11.33 11.29
C TYR A 494 -5.83 -12.77 11.47
N GLY A 495 -6.94 -12.99 12.19
CA GLY A 495 -7.57 -14.31 12.29
C GLY A 495 -7.92 -14.90 10.91
N ALA A 496 -8.49 -14.11 10.00
CA ALA A 496 -8.77 -14.54 8.63
C ALA A 496 -7.49 -14.90 7.85
N LEU A 497 -6.45 -14.08 7.93
CA LEU A 497 -5.14 -14.35 7.29
C LEU A 497 -4.51 -15.63 7.84
N SER A 498 -4.60 -15.87 9.15
CA SER A 498 -4.07 -17.07 9.80
C SER A 498 -4.85 -18.33 9.43
N ILE A 499 -6.18 -18.26 9.38
CA ILE A 499 -7.03 -19.36 8.92
C ILE A 499 -6.72 -19.68 7.44
N HIS A 500 -6.60 -18.66 6.59
CA HIS A 500 -6.24 -18.85 5.19
C HIS A 500 -4.88 -19.56 5.07
N SER A 501 -3.84 -19.00 5.70
CA SER A 501 -2.48 -19.58 5.74
C SER A 501 -2.48 -21.04 6.22
N TRP A 502 -3.23 -21.34 7.27
CA TRP A 502 -3.38 -22.70 7.82
C TRP A 502 -4.04 -23.66 6.85
N LEU A 503 -5.11 -23.25 6.17
CA LEU A 503 -5.88 -24.14 5.28
C LEU A 503 -5.28 -24.29 3.88
N SER A 504 -4.47 -23.33 3.44
CA SER A 504 -3.81 -23.35 2.13
C SER A 504 -2.37 -23.86 2.18
N ASP A 505 -1.86 -24.25 3.36
CA ASP A 505 -0.45 -24.60 3.60
C ASP A 505 0.52 -23.53 3.08
N GLN A 506 0.15 -22.25 3.20
CA GLN A 506 0.97 -21.11 2.79
C GLN A 506 1.59 -20.45 4.01
N PRO A 507 2.81 -19.89 3.93
CA PRO A 507 3.38 -19.09 5.00
C PRO A 507 2.45 -17.94 5.39
N LEU A 508 2.35 -17.66 6.69
CA LEU A 508 1.58 -16.52 7.18
C LEU A 508 2.12 -15.23 6.55
N VAL A 509 1.26 -14.52 5.82
CA VAL A 509 1.61 -13.24 5.22
C VAL A 509 1.95 -12.27 6.35
N LYS A 510 3.21 -11.87 6.43
CA LYS A 510 3.64 -10.90 7.44
C LYS A 510 3.13 -9.51 7.06
N ASP A 511 2.65 -8.77 8.05
CA ASP A 511 2.14 -7.41 7.90
C ASP A 511 3.28 -6.40 7.64
N PHE A 512 2.96 -5.19 7.14
CA PHE A 512 3.94 -4.12 6.93
C PHE A 512 4.72 -3.76 8.20
N ARG A 513 4.18 -4.07 9.39
CA ARG A 513 4.85 -3.87 10.69
C ARG A 513 6.00 -4.83 10.96
N SER A 514 6.05 -5.97 10.28
CA SER A 514 7.20 -6.86 10.40
C SER A 514 8.36 -6.42 9.51
N ALA A 515 8.08 -5.61 8.49
CA ALA A 515 9.11 -5.09 7.59
C ALA A 515 9.87 -3.94 8.26
N PHE A 516 11.15 -3.82 7.91
CA PHE A 516 12.03 -2.76 8.39
C PHE A 516 11.38 -1.39 8.17
N ASN A 517 11.36 -0.58 9.23
CA ASN A 517 10.82 0.76 9.22
C ASN A 517 11.76 1.69 9.98
N PHE A 518 12.42 2.59 9.26
CA PHE A 518 13.03 3.74 9.91
C PHE A 518 11.92 4.71 10.32
N SER A 519 12.01 5.28 11.53
CA SER A 519 11.12 6.34 11.97
C SER A 519 11.87 7.45 12.68
N LEU A 520 11.39 8.68 12.51
CA LEU A 520 11.87 9.86 13.23
C LEU A 520 11.51 9.83 14.73
N GLY A 521 10.61 8.94 15.15
CA GLY A 521 10.13 8.82 16.53
C GLY A 521 8.72 8.27 16.58
N GLN A 522 8.41 7.44 17.58
CA GLN A 522 7.06 6.88 17.72
C GLN A 522 6.08 7.91 18.28
N LYS A 523 6.56 8.78 19.17
CA LYS A 523 5.78 9.89 19.75
C LYS A 523 6.19 11.21 19.12
N LEU A 524 5.27 12.17 19.07
CA LEU A 524 5.57 13.52 18.59
C LEU A 524 6.66 14.22 19.41
N THR A 525 6.77 13.90 20.70
CA THR A 525 7.80 14.45 21.60
C THR A 525 9.22 13.98 21.27
N GLU A 526 9.37 12.91 20.51
CA GLU A 526 10.67 12.34 20.11
C GLU A 526 11.16 12.90 18.76
N VAL A 527 10.29 13.58 18.02
CA VAL A 527 10.58 14.05 16.67
C VAL A 527 11.20 15.44 16.72
N ASP A 528 12.36 15.58 16.10
CA ASP A 528 12.94 16.88 15.83
C ASP A 528 12.13 17.59 14.73
N LYS A 529 11.62 18.79 15.06
CA LYS A 529 10.79 19.61 14.18
C LYS A 529 11.53 20.02 12.90
N ASN A 530 12.85 20.06 12.92
CA ASN A 530 13.69 20.39 11.76
C ASN A 530 13.61 19.34 10.64
N TYR A 531 13.06 18.15 10.90
CA TYR A 531 12.86 17.10 9.89
C TYR A 531 11.43 17.06 9.35
N ILE A 532 10.53 17.89 9.87
CA ILE A 532 9.16 17.95 9.38
C ILE A 532 9.13 18.72 8.06
N PRO A 533 8.60 18.13 6.97
CA PRO A 533 8.55 18.80 5.68
C PRO A 533 7.92 20.19 5.78
N HIS A 534 8.57 21.19 5.21
CA HIS A 534 8.01 22.52 5.11
C HIS A 534 6.71 22.48 4.30
N ALA A 535 5.64 23.00 4.90
CA ALA A 535 4.34 23.13 4.27
C ALA A 535 3.68 24.44 4.72
N PRO A 536 2.81 25.03 3.89
CA PRO A 536 2.04 26.20 4.31
C PRO A 536 1.15 25.83 5.51
N LYS A 537 1.11 26.72 6.50
CA LYS A 537 0.16 26.64 7.60
C LYS A 537 -1.26 26.81 7.06
N GLN A 538 -2.17 25.94 7.48
CA GLN A 538 -3.56 25.96 7.09
C GLN A 538 -4.41 25.48 8.27
N GLU A 539 -5.47 26.22 8.61
CA GLU A 539 -6.37 25.82 9.68
C GLU A 539 -7.00 24.44 9.43
N ARG A 540 -7.19 23.69 10.52
CA ARG A 540 -7.88 22.40 10.50
C ARG A 540 -9.37 22.62 10.24
N GLU A 541 -9.92 21.88 9.28
CA GLU A 541 -11.37 21.89 9.02
C GLU A 541 -12.14 21.37 10.24
N LYS A 542 -13.25 22.04 10.59
CA LYS A 542 -14.10 21.64 11.71
C LYS A 542 -15.39 21.02 11.17
N SER A 543 -15.76 19.86 11.71
CA SER A 543 -17.09 19.30 11.46
C SER A 543 -18.11 20.10 12.27
N GLY A 544 -19.29 20.33 11.69
CA GLY A 544 -20.42 20.85 12.44
C GLY A 544 -21.00 19.79 13.37
N SER A 545 -21.85 20.21 14.30
CA SER A 545 -22.66 19.32 15.14
C SER A 545 -24.01 19.97 15.42
N LEU A 546 -24.99 19.16 15.84
CA LEU A 546 -26.30 19.67 16.24
C LEU A 546 -26.16 20.70 17.37
N PRO A 547 -26.99 21.75 17.44
CA PRO A 547 -27.00 22.67 18.58
C PRO A 547 -27.37 21.96 19.89
N ILE A 548 -26.75 22.33 21.02
CA ILE A 548 -26.95 21.66 22.32
C ILE A 548 -28.44 21.48 22.67
N LYS A 549 -29.26 22.52 22.49
CA LYS A 549 -30.70 22.49 22.81
C LYS A 549 -31.46 21.40 22.05
N GLU A 550 -31.01 21.05 20.85
CA GLU A 550 -31.62 20.03 19.99
C GLU A 550 -31.10 18.62 20.29
N ARG A 551 -30.23 18.43 21.29
CA ARG A 551 -29.64 17.12 21.62
C ARG A 551 -30.25 16.47 22.86
N LEU A 552 -30.98 17.25 23.67
CA LEU A 552 -31.32 16.87 25.04
C LEU A 552 -32.50 15.92 25.16
N ASP A 553 -33.33 15.78 24.12
CA ASP A 553 -34.59 15.03 24.16
C ASP A 553 -34.72 13.99 23.04
N ASN A 554 -33.65 13.74 22.29
CA ASN A 554 -33.63 12.79 21.19
C ASN A 554 -32.26 12.13 21.00
N PHE A 555 -32.25 11.16 20.09
CA PHE A 555 -31.10 10.34 19.79
C PHE A 555 -30.57 10.56 18.37
N ASN A 556 -30.83 11.73 17.77
CA ASN A 556 -30.32 12.07 16.45
C ASN A 556 -28.79 12.11 16.45
N GLU A 557 -28.19 11.76 15.31
CA GLU A 557 -26.73 11.80 15.13
C GLU A 557 -26.21 13.22 15.38
N VAL A 558 -25.27 13.36 16.33
CA VAL A 558 -24.83 14.68 16.81
C VAL A 558 -23.84 15.34 15.86
N ASP A 559 -22.84 14.60 15.41
CA ASP A 559 -21.77 15.15 14.58
C ASP A 559 -22.14 15.10 13.11
N PHE A 560 -21.77 16.10 12.33
CA PHE A 560 -21.96 16.11 10.88
C PHE A 560 -20.71 15.62 10.14
N THR A 561 -20.94 15.05 8.95
CA THR A 561 -19.87 14.73 8.01
C THR A 561 -19.35 15.99 7.29
N TYR A 562 -18.18 15.91 6.67
CA TYR A 562 -17.66 17.03 5.88
C TYR A 562 -18.43 17.19 4.57
N SER A 563 -18.51 18.42 4.06
CA SER A 563 -18.74 18.65 2.64
C SER A 563 -17.54 18.16 1.81
N GLU A 564 -17.76 17.92 0.51
CA GLU A 564 -16.71 17.50 -0.40
C GLU A 564 -15.52 18.47 -0.39
N GLU A 565 -15.78 19.77 -0.44
CA GLU A 565 -14.74 20.80 -0.44
C GLU A 565 -13.94 20.81 0.88
N GLN A 566 -14.60 20.62 2.03
CA GLN A 566 -13.91 20.51 3.32
C GLN A 566 -13.02 19.28 3.35
N ALA A 567 -13.54 18.12 2.93
CA ALA A 567 -12.77 16.87 2.91
C ALA A 567 -11.52 16.99 2.00
N VAL A 568 -11.67 17.59 0.82
CA VAL A 568 -10.55 17.83 -0.11
C VAL A 568 -9.54 18.80 0.47
N ARG A 569 -9.97 19.94 1.04
CA ARG A 569 -9.05 20.92 1.66
C ARG A 569 -8.31 20.33 2.86
N GLU A 570 -8.98 19.55 3.69
CA GLU A 570 -8.37 18.88 4.83
C GLU A 570 -7.39 17.78 4.37
N ALA A 571 -7.74 17.02 3.33
CA ALA A 571 -6.84 16.02 2.75
C ALA A 571 -5.55 16.64 2.16
N LYS A 572 -5.66 17.83 1.56
CA LYS A 572 -4.50 18.59 1.06
C LYS A 572 -3.55 19.00 2.18
N ARG A 573 -4.00 19.15 3.43
CA ARG A 573 -3.13 19.39 4.61
C ARG A 573 -2.18 18.23 4.91
N CYS A 574 -2.44 16.99 4.50
CA CYS A 574 -1.52 15.89 4.82
C CYS A 574 -0.09 16.14 4.31
N LEU A 575 0.93 15.87 5.13
CA LEU A 575 2.33 16.11 4.75
C LEU A 575 2.92 14.99 3.88
N SER A 576 2.20 13.87 3.69
CA SER A 576 2.71 12.65 3.05
C SER A 576 4.07 12.22 3.62
N CYS A 577 4.17 12.18 4.96
CA CYS A 577 5.45 12.00 5.66
C CYS A 577 6.06 10.60 5.52
N GLY A 578 5.29 9.59 5.12
CA GLY A 578 5.81 8.27 4.73
C GLY A 578 6.52 8.33 3.37
N CYS A 579 7.69 7.72 3.28
CA CYS A 579 8.53 7.73 2.08
C CYS A 579 7.81 7.10 0.87
N LEU A 580 7.68 7.84 -0.24
CA LEU A 580 7.01 7.35 -1.45
C LEU A 580 7.71 6.14 -2.09
N ASP A 581 9.01 5.96 -1.84
CA ASP A 581 9.84 4.86 -2.38
C ASP A 581 9.79 3.59 -1.52
N ALA A 582 9.09 3.60 -0.37
CA ALA A 582 9.31 2.57 0.65
C ALA A 582 9.06 1.14 0.15
N ASP A 583 8.19 0.93 -0.83
CA ASP A 583 7.88 -0.41 -1.36
C ASP A 583 8.95 -0.95 -2.31
N GLU A 584 9.73 -0.09 -2.97
CA GLU A 584 10.81 -0.48 -3.90
C GLU A 584 12.23 -0.08 -3.42
N CYS A 585 12.33 0.53 -2.24
CA CYS A 585 13.58 0.99 -1.64
C CYS A 585 14.52 -0.18 -1.32
N LYS A 586 15.60 -0.30 -2.10
CA LYS A 586 16.64 -1.34 -1.91
C LYS A 586 17.32 -1.25 -0.55
N LEU A 587 17.51 -0.02 -0.03
CA LEU A 587 18.07 0.18 1.31
C LEU A 587 17.20 -0.51 2.38
N ARG A 588 15.88 -0.32 2.31
CA ARG A 588 14.92 -0.94 3.23
C ARG A 588 14.89 -2.47 3.08
N LEU A 589 14.90 -2.97 1.85
CA LEU A 589 14.96 -4.41 1.55
C LEU A 589 16.19 -5.07 2.19
N TYR A 590 17.37 -4.48 2.01
CA TYR A 590 18.59 -5.01 2.60
C TYR A 590 18.65 -4.83 4.11
N ALA A 591 18.08 -3.74 4.64
CA ALA A 591 17.98 -3.54 6.08
C ALA A 591 17.15 -4.64 6.76
N GLU A 592 16.04 -5.04 6.13
CA GLU A 592 15.24 -6.20 6.55
C GLU A 592 16.06 -7.50 6.46
N ARG A 593 16.66 -7.78 5.29
CA ARG A 593 17.45 -9.00 5.03
C ARG A 593 18.54 -9.22 6.08
N PHE A 594 19.24 -8.16 6.49
CA PHE A 594 20.34 -8.24 7.45
C PHE A 594 19.93 -8.00 8.92
N LYS A 595 18.63 -7.79 9.17
CA LYS A 595 18.03 -7.55 10.49
C LYS A 595 18.72 -6.39 11.22
N ILE A 596 18.82 -5.25 10.55
CA ILE A 596 19.57 -4.09 11.04
C ILE A 596 18.90 -3.48 12.28
N ASN A 597 19.71 -3.14 13.27
CA ASN A 597 19.30 -2.29 14.40
C ASN A 597 19.86 -0.87 14.23
N VAL A 598 19.00 0.05 13.80
CA VAL A 598 19.37 1.47 13.57
C VAL A 598 19.85 2.21 14.82
N ASN A 599 19.55 1.69 16.02
CA ASN A 599 19.96 2.32 17.27
C ASN A 599 21.34 1.87 17.75
N ARG A 600 21.95 0.85 17.11
CA ARG A 600 23.27 0.35 17.50
C ARG A 600 24.37 1.37 17.19
N ILE A 601 24.28 2.01 16.03
CA ILE A 601 25.21 3.06 15.58
C ILE A 601 24.36 4.24 15.10
N ARG A 602 24.34 5.32 15.90
CA ARG A 602 23.69 6.57 15.51
C ARG A 602 24.76 7.62 15.17
N GLY A 603 24.61 8.21 13.99
CA GLY A 603 25.43 9.31 13.51
C GLY A 603 24.91 10.66 14.01
N GLY A 604 25.65 11.72 13.68
CA GLY A 604 25.20 13.08 13.92
C GLY A 604 23.96 13.44 13.09
N ILE A 605 23.18 14.37 13.60
CA ILE A 605 22.02 14.96 12.93
C ILE A 605 22.54 15.81 11.77
N ARG A 606 22.08 15.53 10.54
CA ARG A 606 22.42 16.33 9.35
C ARG A 606 21.52 17.56 9.27
N GLU A 607 22.03 18.61 8.64
CA GLU A 607 21.18 19.73 8.23
C GLU A 607 20.25 19.27 7.11
N GLN A 608 18.96 19.60 7.22
CA GLN A 608 17.98 19.18 6.23
C GLN A 608 18.10 20.06 4.98
N HIS A 609 18.43 19.44 3.84
CA HIS A 609 18.39 20.10 2.54
C HIS A 609 17.37 19.41 1.63
N ILE A 610 16.17 20.00 1.52
CA ILE A 610 15.15 19.59 0.55
C ILE A 610 15.13 20.58 -0.60
N ASP A 611 15.53 20.11 -1.78
CA ASP A 611 15.42 20.85 -3.03
C ASP A 611 14.16 20.43 -3.79
N SER A 612 13.27 21.40 -3.97
CA SER A 612 12.07 21.24 -4.80
C SER A 612 12.00 22.32 -5.91
N SER A 613 13.14 22.89 -6.30
CA SER A 613 13.22 23.92 -7.33
C SER A 613 12.94 23.38 -8.75
N SER A 614 13.29 22.13 -9.02
CA SER A 614 13.02 21.47 -10.30
C SER A 614 11.51 21.30 -10.52
N LYS A 615 11.06 21.40 -11.77
CA LYS A 615 9.69 21.08 -12.16
C LYS A 615 9.38 19.59 -11.97
N TYR A 616 10.37 18.72 -12.17
CA TYR A 616 10.18 17.28 -12.27
C TYR A 616 10.75 16.48 -11.10
N LEU A 617 11.69 17.05 -10.33
CA LEU A 617 12.41 16.32 -9.29
C LEU A 617 12.23 16.98 -7.92
N VAL A 618 12.20 16.14 -6.88
CA VAL A 618 12.49 16.52 -5.50
C VAL A 618 13.74 15.78 -5.06
N PHE A 619 14.65 16.50 -4.43
CA PHE A 619 15.81 15.93 -3.76
C PHE A 619 15.73 16.20 -2.26
N ASP A 620 15.89 15.15 -1.45
CA ASP A 620 15.87 15.20 0.01
C ASP A 620 17.16 14.57 0.55
N SER A 621 18.09 15.41 1.03
CA SER A 621 19.40 14.96 1.50
C SER A 621 19.33 14.08 2.74
N THR A 622 18.28 14.20 3.56
CA THR A 622 18.15 13.42 4.81
C THR A 622 17.93 11.94 4.54
N LYS A 623 17.41 11.59 3.36
CA LYS A 623 17.24 10.21 2.91
C LYS A 623 18.48 9.66 2.19
N CYS A 624 19.48 10.49 1.90
CA CYS A 624 20.64 10.11 1.11
C CYS A 624 21.66 9.30 1.91
N ILE A 625 22.02 8.12 1.40
CA ILE A 625 23.07 7.25 1.96
C ILE A 625 24.46 7.48 1.34
N LYS A 626 24.65 8.58 0.59
CA LYS A 626 25.95 8.98 0.02
C LYS A 626 26.60 7.91 -0.88
N CYS A 627 25.79 7.11 -1.56
CA CYS A 627 26.29 6.04 -2.44
C CYS A 627 26.97 6.54 -3.73
N GLY A 628 26.83 7.82 -4.08
CA GLY A 628 27.48 8.46 -5.22
C GLY A 628 26.90 8.12 -6.60
N LYS A 629 25.95 7.19 -6.72
CA LYS A 629 25.41 6.80 -8.04
C LYS A 629 24.79 7.95 -8.82
N CYS A 630 23.99 8.79 -8.16
CA CYS A 630 23.35 9.94 -8.81
C CYS A 630 24.37 10.93 -9.38
N ILE A 631 25.43 11.24 -8.63
CA ILE A 631 26.55 12.10 -9.06
C ILE A 631 27.19 11.51 -10.31
N ARG A 632 27.57 10.23 -10.25
CA ARG A 632 28.34 9.57 -11.29
C ARG A 632 27.55 9.32 -12.57
N VAL A 633 26.25 9.01 -12.45
CA VAL A 633 25.37 8.96 -13.63
C VAL A 633 25.25 10.36 -14.26
N CYS A 634 25.18 11.41 -13.44
CA CYS A 634 25.09 12.79 -13.92
C CYS A 634 26.39 13.28 -14.59
N SER A 635 27.56 12.94 -14.04
CA SER A 635 28.87 13.33 -14.58
C SER A 635 29.35 12.39 -15.68
N ASP A 636 29.44 11.09 -15.41
CA ASP A 636 30.20 10.16 -16.24
C ASP A 636 29.38 9.68 -17.44
N LEU A 637 28.06 9.52 -17.27
CA LEU A 637 27.17 9.04 -18.35
C LEU A 637 26.46 10.17 -19.09
N LYS A 638 26.12 11.26 -18.39
CA LYS A 638 25.40 12.40 -18.99
C LYS A 638 26.29 13.60 -19.30
N ALA A 639 27.51 13.66 -18.78
CA ALA A 639 28.42 14.80 -18.94
C ALA A 639 27.81 16.14 -18.48
N ILE A 640 26.97 16.12 -17.43
CA ILE A 640 26.28 17.31 -16.88
C ILE A 640 26.98 17.83 -15.63
N GLY A 641 27.21 16.96 -14.63
CA GLY A 641 27.86 17.34 -13.37
C GLY A 641 27.04 18.29 -12.47
N ALA A 642 25.71 18.14 -12.42
CA ALA A 642 24.81 18.99 -11.62
C ALA A 642 24.76 18.64 -10.12
N LEU A 643 25.29 17.47 -9.74
CA LEU A 643 25.31 16.97 -8.37
C LEU A 643 26.75 16.70 -7.98
N GLY A 644 27.08 16.91 -6.70
CA GLY A 644 28.41 16.64 -6.15
C GLY A 644 28.38 16.28 -4.67
N PHE A 645 29.54 15.88 -4.15
CA PHE A 645 29.75 15.82 -2.71
C PHE A 645 30.26 17.17 -2.23
N ALA A 646 29.67 17.69 -1.16
CA ALA A 646 30.09 18.88 -0.44
C ALA A 646 30.51 18.49 0.98
N GLY A 647 31.33 19.33 1.62
CA GLY A 647 31.88 19.03 2.95
C GLY A 647 32.98 17.95 2.97
N ARG A 648 33.42 17.58 4.18
CA ARG A 648 34.41 16.51 4.42
C ARG A 648 34.11 15.75 5.70
N GLY A 649 34.55 14.50 5.78
CA GLY A 649 34.36 13.67 6.98
C GLY A 649 32.88 13.47 7.28
N PHE A 650 32.47 13.71 8.53
CA PHE A 650 31.08 13.56 8.99
C PHE A 650 30.14 14.62 8.40
N GLU A 651 30.66 15.75 7.93
CA GLU A 651 29.89 16.82 7.28
C GLU A 651 29.71 16.57 5.77
N THR A 652 30.20 15.44 5.25
CA THR A 652 30.03 15.13 3.83
C THR A 652 28.56 14.91 3.51
N ASP A 653 28.02 15.66 2.56
CA ASP A 653 26.67 15.46 2.03
C ASP A 653 26.65 15.49 0.49
N MET A 654 25.59 14.94 -0.10
CA MET A 654 25.35 15.05 -1.53
C MET A 654 24.45 16.25 -1.77
N LEU A 655 24.93 17.24 -2.51
CA LEU A 655 24.20 18.48 -2.78
C LEU A 655 24.26 18.81 -4.28
N PRO A 656 23.35 19.66 -4.79
CA PRO A 656 23.53 20.25 -6.10
C PRO A 656 24.83 21.05 -6.14
N SER A 657 25.48 21.09 -7.31
CA SER A 657 26.81 21.68 -7.47
C SER A 657 26.87 23.11 -6.96
N MET A 658 27.92 23.42 -6.20
CA MET A 658 28.13 24.72 -5.53
C MET A 658 27.07 25.07 -4.47
N GLU A 659 26.39 24.07 -3.90
CA GLU A 659 25.35 24.25 -2.85
C GLU A 659 24.20 25.16 -3.30
N LYS A 660 23.95 25.20 -4.61
CA LYS A 660 22.84 25.93 -5.22
C LYS A 660 21.58 25.08 -5.24
N SER A 661 20.46 25.66 -5.65
CA SER A 661 19.30 24.84 -6.04
C SER A 661 19.54 24.15 -7.38
N LEU A 662 18.90 22.99 -7.61
CA LEU A 662 19.03 22.18 -8.82
C LEU A 662 18.82 23.00 -10.10
N ILE A 663 17.85 23.92 -10.10
CA ILE A 663 17.56 24.77 -11.27
C ILE A 663 18.64 25.80 -11.57
N GLU A 664 19.47 26.15 -10.58
CA GLU A 664 20.60 27.08 -10.72
C GLU A 664 21.92 26.36 -11.09
N THR A 665 21.88 25.02 -11.21
CA THR A 665 23.00 24.19 -11.67
C THR A 665 22.92 23.90 -13.16
N SER A 666 23.81 23.06 -13.68
CA SER A 666 23.74 22.52 -15.06
C SER A 666 22.63 21.47 -15.27
N CYS A 667 21.77 21.21 -14.27
CA CYS A 667 20.75 20.17 -14.34
C CYS A 667 19.79 20.40 -15.52
N VAL A 668 19.69 19.41 -16.40
CA VAL A 668 18.71 19.40 -17.51
C VAL A 668 17.41 18.66 -17.16
N GLU A 669 17.22 18.29 -15.89
CA GLU A 669 16.03 17.62 -15.38
C GLU A 669 15.69 16.31 -16.11
N CYS A 670 16.70 15.50 -16.47
CA CYS A 670 16.48 14.26 -17.23
C CYS A 670 16.00 13.04 -16.39
N GLY A 671 16.02 13.15 -15.05
CA GLY A 671 15.61 12.06 -14.15
C GLY A 671 16.55 10.86 -14.07
N SER A 672 17.75 10.93 -14.66
CA SER A 672 18.71 9.82 -14.60
C SER A 672 19.21 9.54 -13.18
N CYS A 673 19.34 10.57 -12.34
CA CYS A 673 19.72 10.45 -10.93
C CYS A 673 18.64 9.75 -10.08
N GLU A 674 17.37 10.05 -10.33
CA GLU A 674 16.22 9.35 -9.71
C GLU A 674 16.28 7.86 -10.02
N SER A 675 16.48 7.51 -11.29
CA SER A 675 16.38 6.11 -11.76
C SER A 675 17.40 5.15 -11.14
N VAL A 676 18.46 5.68 -10.54
CA VAL A 676 19.50 4.91 -9.87
C VAL A 676 19.48 5.09 -8.35
N CYS A 677 18.63 5.95 -7.79
CA CYS A 677 18.58 6.20 -6.35
C CYS A 677 18.11 4.94 -5.60
N PRO A 678 18.88 4.40 -4.63
CA PRO A 678 18.50 3.17 -3.93
C PRO A 678 17.73 3.41 -2.62
N SER A 679 17.48 4.67 -2.25
CA SER A 679 16.95 5.06 -0.93
C SER A 679 15.80 6.08 -0.99
N GLY A 680 15.24 6.37 -2.17
CA GLY A 680 14.18 7.37 -2.33
C GLY A 680 14.58 8.82 -2.01
N ALA A 681 15.89 9.13 -2.01
CA ALA A 681 16.38 10.49 -1.76
C ALA A 681 16.12 11.45 -2.93
N ILE A 682 15.98 10.94 -4.15
CA ILE A 682 15.61 11.71 -5.33
C ILE A 682 14.38 11.03 -5.90
N LEU A 683 13.29 11.78 -6.08
CA LEU A 683 12.01 11.28 -6.54
C LEU A 683 11.44 12.16 -7.64
N ASP A 684 10.65 11.53 -8.50
CA ASP A 684 9.82 12.24 -9.48
C ASP A 684 8.69 13.00 -8.75
N LYS A 685 8.48 14.26 -9.13
CA LYS A 685 7.27 15.01 -8.76
C LYS A 685 6.09 14.47 -9.54
N SER A 686 4.93 14.38 -8.88
CA SER A 686 3.70 14.14 -9.63
C SER A 686 3.36 15.35 -10.48
N LEU A 687 3.07 15.10 -11.76
CA LEU A 687 2.69 16.13 -12.74
C LEU A 687 1.20 16.09 -13.07
N VAL A 688 0.51 15.03 -12.65
CA VAL A 688 -0.87 14.70 -13.05
C VAL A 688 -1.82 14.56 -11.86
N LEU A 689 -1.29 14.39 -10.64
CA LEU A 689 -2.08 14.30 -9.41
C LEU A 689 -1.74 15.47 -8.49
N GLU A 690 -2.77 15.94 -7.77
CA GLU A 690 -2.62 16.96 -6.72
C GLU A 690 -1.78 16.42 -5.56
N LYS A 691 -1.95 15.14 -5.24
CA LYS A 691 -1.20 14.47 -4.18
C LYS A 691 -0.81 13.05 -4.60
N ILE A 692 0.42 12.67 -4.31
CA ILE A 692 0.93 11.31 -4.52
C ILE A 692 1.13 10.58 -3.19
N ALA A 693 0.93 9.27 -3.24
CA ALA A 693 1.20 8.33 -2.16
C ALA A 693 1.64 6.98 -2.78
N GLN A 694 1.78 5.94 -1.95
CA GLN A 694 2.10 4.57 -2.38
C GLN A 694 0.87 3.89 -2.97
N PHE A 695 0.34 4.45 -4.06
CA PHE A 695 -0.84 3.90 -4.71
C PHE A 695 -0.56 2.50 -5.25
N LYS A 696 -1.57 1.63 -5.22
CA LYS A 696 -1.57 0.41 -6.02
C LYS A 696 -1.57 0.82 -7.49
N THR A 697 -0.56 0.39 -8.23
CA THR A 697 -0.33 0.77 -9.62
C THR A 697 -0.21 -0.46 -10.50
N GLU A 698 -0.53 -0.29 -11.78
CA GLU A 698 -0.31 -1.31 -12.81
C GLU A 698 0.87 -0.91 -13.68
N VAL A 699 1.78 -1.84 -13.97
CA VAL A 699 2.94 -1.57 -14.82
C VAL A 699 2.70 -2.22 -16.18
N LYS A 700 2.52 -1.41 -17.22
CA LYS A 700 2.34 -1.89 -18.60
C LYS A 700 3.57 -1.55 -19.45
N PRO A 701 4.08 -2.49 -20.26
CA PRO A 701 5.12 -2.14 -21.23
C PRO A 701 4.52 -1.25 -22.32
N SER A 702 5.32 -0.39 -22.93
CA SER A 702 4.89 0.55 -23.97
C SER A 702 6.10 1.03 -24.78
N ILE A 703 5.85 1.90 -25.77
CA ILE A 703 6.87 2.53 -26.60
C ILE A 703 6.70 4.05 -26.52
N CYS A 704 7.79 4.77 -26.24
CA CYS A 704 7.81 6.22 -26.23
C CYS A 704 7.58 6.78 -27.65
N ARG A 705 6.60 7.68 -27.81
CA ARG A 705 6.19 8.24 -29.12
C ARG A 705 6.67 9.68 -29.36
N GLU A 706 7.51 10.20 -28.46
CA GLU A 706 7.94 11.60 -28.48
C GLU A 706 8.95 11.90 -29.59
N CYS A 707 9.64 10.88 -30.10
CA CYS A 707 10.51 11.01 -31.26
C CYS A 707 10.56 9.69 -32.05
N SER A 708 11.24 9.70 -33.20
CA SER A 708 11.34 8.55 -34.10
C SER A 708 12.19 7.38 -33.58
N ILE A 709 12.77 7.48 -32.38
CA ILE A 709 13.59 6.40 -31.79
C ILE A 709 12.70 5.26 -31.28
N GLY A 710 11.54 5.57 -30.69
CA GLY A 710 10.64 4.54 -30.16
C GLY A 710 11.23 3.77 -28.97
N CYS A 711 11.72 4.45 -27.93
CA CYS A 711 12.32 3.77 -26.77
C CYS A 711 11.30 2.84 -26.08
N GLU A 712 11.72 1.63 -25.72
CA GLU A 712 10.90 0.74 -24.91
C GLU A 712 10.81 1.25 -23.46
N ILE A 713 9.58 1.37 -22.97
CA ILE A 713 9.27 1.92 -21.66
C ILE A 713 8.29 1.01 -20.91
N PHE A 714 8.20 1.19 -19.61
CA PHE A 714 7.04 0.81 -18.83
C PHE A 714 6.31 2.08 -18.38
N THR A 715 5.00 2.09 -18.56
CA THR A 715 4.09 3.07 -17.98
C THR A 715 3.53 2.53 -16.68
N VAL A 716 3.75 3.25 -15.59
CA VAL A 716 3.15 3.00 -14.30
C VAL A 716 1.83 3.76 -14.25
N LEU A 717 0.75 2.99 -14.24
CA LEU A 717 -0.62 3.47 -14.30
C LEU A 717 -1.23 3.47 -12.92
N TYR A 718 -1.88 4.58 -12.60
CA TYR A 718 -2.82 4.69 -11.51
C TYR A 718 -4.21 4.89 -12.11
N GLU A 719 -5.07 3.88 -11.96
CA GLU A 719 -6.27 3.73 -12.79
C GLU A 719 -5.88 3.82 -14.29
N ASP A 720 -6.45 4.77 -15.03
CA ASP A 720 -6.14 5.00 -16.44
C ASP A 720 -5.10 6.11 -16.67
N LYS A 721 -4.52 6.67 -15.60
CA LYS A 721 -3.56 7.78 -15.67
C LYS A 721 -2.12 7.29 -15.58
N ILE A 722 -1.26 7.72 -16.50
CA ILE A 722 0.18 7.48 -16.41
C ILE A 722 0.76 8.42 -15.35
N ILE A 723 1.22 7.86 -14.22
CA ILE A 723 1.80 8.64 -13.13
C ILE A 723 3.33 8.58 -13.10
N ARG A 724 3.93 7.59 -13.75
CA ARG A 724 5.38 7.44 -13.90
C ARG A 724 5.73 6.66 -15.16
N VAL A 725 6.87 6.98 -15.77
CA VAL A 725 7.41 6.25 -16.92
C VAL A 725 8.84 5.84 -16.62
N ILE A 726 9.11 4.55 -16.72
CA ILE A 726 10.43 3.96 -16.43
C ILE A 726 10.97 3.24 -17.66
N PRO A 727 12.30 3.19 -17.86
CA PRO A 727 12.89 2.43 -18.97
C PRO A 727 12.66 0.92 -18.77
N LYS A 728 12.42 0.17 -19.85
CA LYS A 728 12.18 -1.28 -19.79
C LYS A 728 13.42 -2.08 -19.41
N ASN A 729 14.57 -1.76 -20.00
CA ASN A 729 15.82 -2.49 -19.76
C ASN A 729 16.63 -1.79 -18.67
N ARG A 730 16.45 -2.15 -17.40
CA ARG A 730 17.40 -1.77 -16.33
C ARG A 730 18.66 -2.65 -16.45
N GLY A 731 19.67 -2.23 -17.23
CA GLY A 731 20.97 -2.93 -17.20
C GLY A 731 21.88 -2.84 -18.43
N THR A 732 21.41 -2.42 -19.61
CA THR A 732 22.26 -2.28 -20.80
C THR A 732 22.65 -0.81 -21.04
N VAL A 733 23.86 -0.58 -21.56
CA VAL A 733 24.55 0.73 -21.62
C VAL A 733 23.79 1.81 -22.40
N TYR A 734 22.84 1.43 -23.27
CA TYR A 734 22.10 2.38 -24.11
C TYR A 734 20.56 2.33 -23.98
N GLU A 735 19.97 1.31 -23.35
CA GLU A 735 18.50 1.11 -23.34
C GLU A 735 17.85 1.38 -21.97
N SER A 736 18.63 1.93 -21.03
CA SER A 736 18.29 2.02 -19.61
C SER A 736 18.09 3.45 -19.10
N MET A 737 18.14 4.46 -19.98
CA MET A 737 17.92 5.86 -19.62
C MET A 737 17.00 6.57 -20.60
N LEU A 738 15.96 7.19 -20.07
CA LEU A 738 15.04 8.03 -20.85
C LEU A 738 15.56 9.47 -20.92
N CYS A 739 15.24 10.15 -22.01
CA CYS A 739 15.35 11.61 -22.08
C CYS A 739 14.25 12.26 -21.23
N LYS A 740 14.40 13.56 -20.96
CA LYS A 740 13.43 14.38 -20.21
C LYS A 740 12.01 14.24 -20.79
N THR A 741 11.87 14.45 -22.09
CA THR A 741 10.61 14.36 -22.83
C THR A 741 9.96 12.98 -22.70
N GLY A 742 10.71 11.92 -23.02
CA GLY A 742 10.18 10.55 -22.96
C GLY A 742 9.81 10.09 -21.55
N ARG A 743 10.44 10.65 -20.52
CA ARG A 743 10.13 10.36 -19.11
C ARG A 743 8.90 11.11 -18.61
N TYR A 744 8.83 12.43 -18.85
CA TYR A 744 7.84 13.28 -18.17
C TYR A 744 6.76 13.83 -19.10
N GLU A 745 7.11 14.22 -20.33
CA GLU A 745 6.16 14.85 -21.25
C GLU A 745 5.21 13.81 -21.85
N SER A 746 5.67 12.56 -21.98
CA SER A 746 4.83 11.41 -22.32
C SER A 746 3.67 11.15 -21.33
N MET A 747 3.75 11.69 -20.10
CA MET A 747 2.67 11.58 -19.10
C MET A 747 1.56 12.62 -19.31
N MET A 748 1.82 13.71 -20.04
CA MET A 748 0.92 14.88 -20.12
C MET A 748 -0.14 14.79 -21.23
N ASP A 749 -0.02 13.86 -22.18
CA ASP A 749 -0.99 13.65 -23.28
C ASP A 749 -1.93 12.48 -22.99
N ILE A 750 -3.06 12.75 -22.33
CA ILE A 750 -4.09 11.76 -21.95
C ILE A 750 -4.74 11.11 -23.20
N GLU A 751 -4.85 11.81 -24.33
CA GLU A 751 -5.38 11.21 -25.56
C GLU A 751 -4.42 10.17 -26.19
N LYS A 752 -3.12 10.25 -25.88
CA LYS A 752 -2.12 9.23 -26.27
C LYS A 752 -2.00 8.10 -25.26
N SER A 753 -2.64 8.21 -24.09
CA SER A 753 -2.52 7.24 -22.98
C SER A 753 -3.45 6.04 -23.08
N GLN A 754 -4.23 5.90 -24.18
CA GLN A 754 -4.84 4.61 -24.51
C GLN A 754 -3.72 3.58 -24.69
N ALA A 755 -3.58 2.72 -23.69
CA ALA A 755 -2.59 1.65 -23.66
C ALA A 755 -2.62 0.87 -24.97
N PHE A 756 -1.49 0.82 -25.66
CA PHE A 756 -1.35 0.08 -26.90
C PHE A 756 -1.67 -1.40 -26.65
N ASP A 757 -2.55 -2.00 -27.47
CA ASP A 757 -2.86 -3.42 -27.42
C ASP A 757 -1.62 -4.25 -27.82
N PHE A 758 -1.11 -5.05 -26.87
CA PHE A 758 0.05 -5.92 -27.04
C PHE A 758 -0.09 -6.96 -28.14
N SER A 759 -1.31 -7.25 -28.62
CA SER A 759 -1.53 -8.14 -29.75
C SER A 759 -0.79 -7.68 -31.03
N GLN A 760 -0.52 -6.37 -31.15
CA GLN A 760 0.28 -5.81 -32.24
C GLN A 760 1.80 -5.85 -31.96
N TYR A 761 2.23 -5.88 -30.70
CA TYR A 761 3.65 -5.93 -30.30
C TYR A 761 4.28 -7.32 -30.52
N GLU A 762 3.55 -8.40 -30.25
CA GLU A 762 3.98 -9.77 -30.59
C GLU A 762 4.28 -9.92 -32.10
N LYS A 763 3.48 -9.24 -32.95
CA LYS A 763 3.72 -9.17 -34.40
C LYS A 763 4.99 -8.39 -34.76
N MET A 764 5.39 -7.38 -33.97
CA MET A 764 6.62 -6.60 -34.16
C MET A 764 7.88 -7.33 -33.68
N LYS A 765 7.82 -8.16 -32.63
CA LYS A 765 8.98 -8.95 -32.15
C LYS A 765 9.53 -9.93 -33.18
N LEU A 766 8.66 -10.50 -34.02
CA LEU A 766 9.05 -11.32 -35.16
C LEU A 766 9.91 -10.54 -36.18
N TYR A 767 9.81 -9.21 -36.21
CA TYR A 767 10.65 -8.34 -37.04
C TYR A 767 11.92 -7.86 -36.32
N ASP A 768 11.92 -7.72 -34.99
CA ASP A 768 13.11 -7.24 -34.26
C ASP A 768 14.23 -8.30 -34.17
N ALA A 769 13.87 -9.59 -34.18
CA ALA A 769 14.81 -10.69 -34.39
C ALA A 769 15.57 -10.52 -35.72
N SER A 770 14.85 -10.15 -36.79
CA SER A 770 15.46 -9.93 -38.10
C SER A 770 16.39 -8.71 -38.13
N ILE A 771 16.15 -7.67 -37.32
CA ILE A 771 17.02 -6.48 -37.26
C ILE A 771 18.31 -6.74 -36.46
N ARG A 772 18.27 -7.57 -35.41
CA ARG A 772 19.49 -8.02 -34.70
C ARG A 772 20.36 -8.92 -35.58
N ASP A 773 19.74 -9.80 -36.35
CA ASP A 773 20.46 -10.63 -37.32
C ASP A 773 21.07 -9.77 -38.45
N ILE A 774 20.38 -8.70 -38.87
CA ILE A 774 20.89 -7.70 -39.83
C ILE A 774 22.09 -6.92 -39.26
N LYS A 775 22.07 -6.48 -37.99
CA LYS A 775 23.22 -5.80 -37.36
C LYS A 775 24.45 -6.70 -37.23
N THR A 776 24.21 -7.98 -36.95
CA THR A 776 25.28 -8.98 -36.85
C THR A 776 25.88 -9.24 -38.23
N ALA A 777 25.04 -9.33 -39.28
CA ALA A 777 25.48 -9.45 -40.68
C ALA A 777 26.26 -8.22 -41.19
N ILE A 778 25.84 -6.99 -40.81
CA ILE A 778 26.53 -5.74 -41.22
C ILE A 778 27.94 -5.63 -40.60
N SER A 779 28.18 -6.24 -39.43
CA SER A 779 29.48 -6.18 -38.74
C SER A 779 30.55 -7.12 -39.31
N SER A 780 30.16 -8.04 -40.19
CA SER A 780 31.02 -9.03 -40.83
C SER A 780 30.86 -8.96 -42.35
N SER A 781 31.73 -8.18 -42.99
CA SER A 781 32.09 -8.27 -44.41
C SER A 781 30.98 -7.96 -45.43
N GLU A 782 31.21 -6.93 -46.26
CA GLU A 782 30.60 -6.70 -47.58
C GLU A 782 29.16 -7.18 -47.80
N VAL A 783 28.16 -6.45 -47.30
CA VAL A 783 26.80 -6.59 -47.81
C VAL A 783 26.19 -5.21 -48.09
N ILE A 784 26.06 -4.90 -49.38
CA ILE A 784 25.21 -3.81 -49.88
C ILE A 784 23.76 -4.31 -49.77
N ILE A 785 23.01 -3.83 -48.77
CA ILE A 785 21.58 -4.14 -48.61
C ILE A 785 20.77 -2.86 -48.82
N ASN A 786 20.09 -2.76 -49.97
CA ASN A 786 18.92 -1.92 -50.17
C ASN A 786 17.68 -2.79 -49.91
N TRP A 787 16.98 -2.58 -48.80
CA TRP A 787 15.66 -3.19 -48.57
C TRP A 787 14.55 -2.15 -48.68
N GLY A 788 13.61 -2.49 -49.56
CA GLY A 788 12.38 -1.77 -49.83
C GLY A 788 11.48 -1.76 -48.60
N VAL A 789 10.84 -0.61 -48.46
CA VAL A 789 10.24 -0.09 -47.25
C VAL A 789 8.73 -0.28 -47.33
N ASP A 790 8.16 -1.11 -46.45
CA ASP A 790 6.72 -1.11 -46.11
C ASP A 790 6.44 -0.02 -45.04
N ILE A 791 7.07 1.14 -45.19
CA ILE A 791 7.02 2.27 -44.25
C ILE A 791 6.68 3.52 -45.06
N PHE A 792 5.39 3.80 -45.26
CA PHE A 792 5.00 5.16 -45.62
C PHE A 792 3.77 5.71 -44.89
N ASN A 793 3.26 5.01 -43.88
CA ASN A 793 2.24 5.58 -43.00
C ASN A 793 2.65 5.78 -41.54
N PHE A 794 3.89 5.46 -41.11
CA PHE A 794 4.20 5.52 -39.67
C PHE A 794 5.58 6.03 -39.21
N TYR A 795 6.57 6.32 -40.06
CA TYR A 795 7.90 6.73 -39.55
C TYR A 795 8.69 7.63 -40.55
N ALA A 796 9.17 8.79 -40.07
CA ALA A 796 9.99 9.76 -40.80
C ALA A 796 11.53 9.53 -40.88
N PRO A 797 12.21 8.61 -40.16
CA PRO A 797 13.68 8.56 -40.11
C PRO A 797 14.35 7.95 -41.35
N VAL A 798 13.61 7.30 -42.26
CA VAL A 798 14.15 6.87 -43.57
C VAL A 798 14.52 8.08 -44.44
N SER A 799 13.82 9.21 -44.27
CA SER A 799 14.03 10.41 -45.08
C SER A 799 15.39 11.08 -44.89
N TYR A 800 16.00 11.00 -43.70
CA TYR A 800 17.27 11.68 -43.41
C TYR A 800 18.48 10.96 -43.99
N HIS A 801 18.52 9.63 -43.91
CA HIS A 801 19.60 8.82 -44.48
C HIS A 801 19.48 8.68 -46.01
N LEU A 802 18.26 8.60 -46.54
CA LEU A 802 18.00 8.55 -47.98
C LEU A 802 18.32 9.90 -48.65
N LYS A 803 17.97 11.03 -48.02
CA LYS A 803 18.32 12.37 -48.50
C LYS A 803 19.84 12.58 -48.55
N LYS A 804 20.57 12.16 -47.52
CA LYS A 804 22.05 12.27 -47.47
C LYS A 804 22.78 11.37 -48.48
N TYR A 805 22.12 10.30 -48.94
CA TYR A 805 22.61 9.40 -49.99
C TYR A 805 22.28 9.91 -51.40
N LEU A 806 21.08 10.47 -51.60
CA LEU A 806 20.64 11.09 -52.85
C LEU A 806 21.36 12.42 -53.13
N ASP A 807 21.59 13.24 -52.10
CA ASP A 807 22.35 14.51 -52.21
C ASP A 807 23.84 14.27 -52.55
N LYS A 808 24.35 13.04 -52.38
CA LYS A 808 25.73 12.64 -52.70
C LYS A 808 25.90 12.04 -54.10
N ASN A 809 24.82 11.67 -54.79
CA ASN A 809 24.85 11.01 -56.09
C ASN A 809 24.08 11.86 -57.10
N SER A 810 24.76 12.84 -57.68
CA SER A 810 24.19 14.00 -58.37
C SER A 810 23.61 13.77 -59.78
N ASP A 811 23.31 12.54 -60.20
CA ASP A 811 22.78 12.26 -61.55
C ASP A 811 21.46 11.47 -61.60
N ALA A 812 20.85 11.12 -60.47
CA ALA A 812 19.56 10.42 -60.46
C ALA A 812 18.37 11.40 -60.53
N ALA A 813 18.20 12.04 -61.69
CA ALA A 813 17.03 12.83 -62.01
C ALA A 813 15.86 11.92 -62.45
N LEU A 814 14.72 12.04 -61.75
CA LEU A 814 13.35 11.77 -62.25
C LEU A 814 13.10 10.42 -62.95
N SER A 815 12.86 9.33 -62.22
CA SER A 815 12.13 8.18 -62.78
C SER A 815 11.08 7.57 -61.82
N THR A 816 10.00 7.05 -62.41
CA THR A 816 8.88 6.35 -61.75
C THR A 816 9.09 4.83 -61.81
N TYR A 817 8.81 4.12 -60.73
CA TYR A 817 9.05 2.67 -60.62
C TYR A 817 7.76 1.84 -60.47
N PHE A 818 7.74 0.63 -61.04
CA PHE A 818 6.69 -0.37 -60.86
C PHE A 818 7.18 -1.56 -60.01
N TYR A 819 6.30 -2.05 -59.12
CA TYR A 819 6.56 -3.21 -58.27
C TYR A 819 5.51 -4.32 -58.49
N PHE A 820 5.96 -5.54 -58.78
CA PHE A 820 5.08 -6.72 -58.91
C PHE A 820 5.48 -7.79 -57.91
N LYS A 821 4.51 -8.28 -57.12
CA LYS A 821 4.65 -9.45 -56.25
C LYS A 821 3.81 -10.61 -56.79
N ILE A 822 4.42 -11.77 -57.01
CA ILE A 822 3.73 -12.98 -57.45
C ILE A 822 3.88 -14.06 -56.37
N ASP A 823 2.75 -14.54 -55.85
CA ASP A 823 2.63 -15.51 -54.76
C ASP A 823 2.02 -16.82 -55.29
N PHE A 824 2.77 -17.92 -55.31
CA PHE A 824 2.31 -19.19 -55.90
C PHE A 824 1.63 -20.15 -54.92
N ASP A 825 1.46 -19.76 -53.64
CA ASP A 825 0.99 -20.68 -52.58
C ASP A 825 -0.54 -20.78 -52.42
N ILE A 826 -1.35 -20.14 -53.28
CA ILE A 826 -2.82 -20.22 -53.18
C ILE A 826 -3.40 -21.44 -53.93
N PHE A 827 -2.64 -22.07 -54.84
CA PHE A 827 -3.15 -23.16 -55.68
C PHE A 827 -2.22 -24.36 -55.60
N GLY A 828 -2.65 -25.40 -54.86
CA GLY A 828 -1.89 -26.63 -54.58
C GLY A 828 -1.51 -27.45 -55.81
N PHE A 829 -0.55 -26.97 -56.59
CA PHE A 829 0.10 -27.70 -57.67
C PHE A 829 1.59 -27.88 -57.34
N ASN A 830 2.01 -29.12 -57.13
CA ASN A 830 3.42 -29.48 -57.06
C ASN A 830 4.01 -29.50 -58.48
N ASN A 831 5.09 -28.72 -58.68
CA ASN A 831 6.13 -28.88 -59.70
C ASN A 831 5.84 -28.60 -61.19
N TYR A 832 5.00 -27.63 -61.60
CA TYR A 832 4.87 -27.34 -63.05
C TYR A 832 4.79 -25.88 -63.61
N PRO A 833 5.07 -24.76 -62.92
CA PRO A 833 5.14 -23.47 -63.64
C PRO A 833 6.42 -22.62 -63.50
N ILE A 834 7.41 -22.95 -62.68
CA ILE A 834 8.61 -22.08 -62.53
C ILE A 834 9.43 -22.00 -63.84
N ASN A 835 9.62 -23.12 -64.54
CA ASN A 835 10.42 -23.15 -65.76
C ASN A 835 9.74 -22.49 -66.97
N ARG A 836 8.40 -22.45 -67.00
CA ARG A 836 7.62 -21.82 -68.09
C ARG A 836 7.48 -20.30 -67.90
N VAL A 837 7.45 -19.84 -66.64
CA VAL A 837 7.55 -18.41 -66.31
C VAL A 837 8.97 -17.91 -66.55
N LYS A 838 10.01 -18.70 -66.25
CA LYS A 838 11.40 -18.39 -66.62
C LYS A 838 11.54 -18.15 -68.12
N SER A 839 11.16 -19.09 -68.98
CA SER A 839 11.34 -18.93 -70.43
C SER A 839 10.56 -17.75 -71.03
N GLN A 840 9.43 -17.36 -70.44
CA GLN A 840 8.68 -16.17 -70.85
C GLN A 840 9.24 -14.86 -70.25
N SER A 841 9.82 -14.90 -69.05
CA SER A 841 10.53 -13.76 -68.45
C SER A 841 11.88 -13.47 -69.12
N GLU A 842 12.53 -14.49 -69.69
CA GLU A 842 13.70 -14.31 -70.55
C GLU A 842 13.33 -13.64 -71.87
N THR A 843 12.08 -13.77 -72.34
CA THR A 843 11.59 -13.01 -73.52
C THR A 843 11.33 -11.53 -73.21
N ILE A 844 11.27 -11.15 -71.93
CA ILE A 844 11.11 -9.76 -71.45
C ILE A 844 12.49 -9.09 -71.23
N MET A 845 13.60 -9.81 -71.40
CA MET A 845 14.95 -9.36 -70.99
C MET A 845 15.52 -8.16 -71.74
N ASP A 846 14.99 -7.74 -72.90
CA ASP A 846 15.63 -6.66 -73.67
C ASP A 846 15.09 -5.25 -73.39
N LYS A 847 14.14 -5.05 -72.47
CA LYS A 847 13.49 -3.73 -72.28
C LYS A 847 13.17 -3.38 -70.82
N GLY A 848 14.20 -3.14 -70.00
CA GLY A 848 14.04 -2.35 -68.76
C GLY A 848 13.72 -3.13 -67.47
N LEU A 849 14.13 -4.40 -67.40
CA LEU A 849 14.10 -5.21 -66.17
C LEU A 849 15.23 -4.78 -65.23
N LEU A 850 14.89 -4.20 -64.08
CA LEU A 850 15.88 -3.77 -63.10
C LEU A 850 16.34 -4.94 -62.22
N GLN A 851 15.42 -5.80 -61.77
CA GLN A 851 15.76 -6.96 -60.95
C GLN A 851 14.63 -7.99 -60.86
N VAL A 852 14.99 -9.27 -60.74
CA VAL A 852 14.10 -10.37 -60.34
C VAL A 852 14.68 -11.00 -59.08
N ILE A 853 13.88 -11.05 -58.01
CA ILE A 853 14.31 -11.59 -56.72
C ILE A 853 13.44 -12.80 -56.37
N GLU A 854 14.08 -13.94 -56.13
CA GLU A 854 13.45 -15.21 -55.78
C GLU A 854 13.71 -15.54 -54.31
N SER A 855 12.66 -15.88 -53.56
CA SER A 855 12.78 -16.38 -52.19
C SER A 855 11.71 -17.44 -51.94
N GLY A 856 12.12 -18.71 -51.97
CA GLY A 856 11.20 -19.85 -51.91
C GLY A 856 10.31 -19.92 -53.16
N LYS A 857 8.99 -20.03 -52.97
CA LYS A 857 8.00 -20.07 -54.07
C LYS A 857 7.48 -18.68 -54.48
N ARG A 858 8.27 -17.62 -54.28
CA ARG A 858 7.85 -16.23 -54.53
C ARG A 858 8.83 -15.53 -55.44
N ILE A 859 8.29 -14.80 -56.43
CA ILE A 859 9.06 -14.01 -57.38
C ILE A 859 8.60 -12.55 -57.30
N LEU A 860 9.56 -11.65 -57.07
CA LEU A 860 9.37 -10.20 -57.14
C LEU A 860 10.02 -9.67 -58.42
N ILE A 861 9.28 -8.90 -59.21
CA ILE A 861 9.75 -8.31 -60.48
C ILE A 861 9.65 -6.79 -60.38
N ILE A 862 10.75 -6.08 -60.68
CA ILE A 862 10.83 -4.61 -60.64
C ILE A 862 11.12 -4.08 -62.05
N LEU A 863 10.26 -3.16 -62.53
CA LEU A 863 10.32 -2.58 -63.88
C LEU A 863 10.25 -1.05 -63.83
N GLU A 864 10.93 -0.37 -64.75
CA GLU A 864 10.88 1.09 -64.90
C GLU A 864 9.78 1.51 -65.90
N GLU A 865 9.01 2.57 -65.58
CA GLU A 865 7.72 2.86 -66.24
C GLU A 865 7.81 3.13 -67.76
N THR A 866 8.96 3.58 -68.26
CA THR A 866 9.17 3.88 -69.67
C THR A 866 9.26 2.67 -70.60
N SER A 867 9.17 1.45 -70.06
CA SER A 867 9.59 0.22 -70.78
C SER A 867 8.44 -0.74 -71.14
N LEU A 868 7.21 -0.49 -70.66
CA LEU A 868 6.06 -1.35 -70.90
C LEU A 868 5.07 -0.73 -71.89
N SER A 869 4.72 -1.46 -72.95
CA SER A 869 3.66 -1.06 -73.87
C SER A 869 2.27 -1.24 -73.26
N LYS A 870 1.28 -0.49 -73.77
CA LYS A 870 -0.11 -0.52 -73.29
C LYS A 870 -0.72 -1.93 -73.31
N THR A 871 -0.34 -2.73 -74.29
CA THR A 871 -0.75 -4.13 -74.49
C THR A 871 -0.19 -5.07 -73.40
N GLU A 872 0.99 -4.78 -72.87
CA GLU A 872 1.63 -5.58 -71.81
C GLU A 872 1.06 -5.26 -70.43
N ILE A 873 0.72 -3.98 -70.19
CA ILE A 873 -0.03 -3.59 -68.99
C ILE A 873 -1.40 -4.31 -68.96
N GLU A 874 -2.08 -4.38 -70.10
CA GLU A 874 -3.34 -5.14 -70.23
C GLU A 874 -3.15 -6.65 -69.98
N TYR A 875 -2.03 -7.24 -70.41
CA TYR A 875 -1.70 -8.65 -70.12
C TYR A 875 -1.53 -8.92 -68.62
N PHE A 876 -0.79 -8.09 -67.89
CA PHE A 876 -0.64 -8.24 -66.44
C PHE A 876 -1.94 -7.95 -65.67
N MET A 877 -2.75 -6.99 -66.12
CA MET A 877 -4.06 -6.74 -65.53
C MET A 877 -5.03 -7.92 -65.74
N ASN A 878 -4.97 -8.58 -66.90
CA ASN A 878 -5.75 -9.78 -67.20
C ASN A 878 -5.29 -11.00 -66.36
N LEU A 879 -3.98 -11.13 -66.09
CA LEU A 879 -3.45 -12.13 -65.16
C LEU A 879 -3.88 -11.88 -63.71
N LYS A 880 -4.02 -10.61 -63.29
CA LYS A 880 -4.56 -10.21 -61.98
C LYS A 880 -6.05 -10.56 -61.88
N GLU A 881 -6.85 -10.24 -62.91
CA GLU A 881 -8.29 -10.54 -62.93
C GLU A 881 -8.57 -12.06 -62.95
N LYS A 882 -7.68 -12.85 -63.56
CA LYS A 882 -7.73 -14.33 -63.50
C LYS A 882 -7.18 -14.92 -62.20
N GLY A 883 -6.76 -14.09 -61.23
CA GLY A 883 -6.30 -14.52 -59.91
C GLY A 883 -4.90 -15.14 -59.87
N ASN A 884 -4.12 -15.03 -60.95
CA ASN A 884 -2.81 -15.67 -61.08
C ASN A 884 -1.67 -14.84 -60.47
N ILE A 885 -1.87 -13.54 -60.24
CA ILE A 885 -0.89 -12.62 -59.63
C ILE A 885 -1.61 -11.60 -58.72
N LYS A 886 -0.92 -11.09 -57.68
CA LYS A 886 -1.48 -10.09 -56.75
C LYS A 886 -0.70 -8.77 -56.84
N ILE A 887 -1.25 -7.78 -57.54
CA ILE A 887 -0.66 -6.44 -57.65
C ILE A 887 -0.94 -5.66 -56.36
N LEU A 888 0.12 -5.32 -55.61
CA LEU A 888 0.01 -4.72 -54.28
C LEU A 888 -0.18 -3.20 -54.28
N ASN A 889 0.38 -2.46 -55.25
CA ASN A 889 0.13 -1.01 -55.34
C ASN A 889 0.51 -0.40 -56.69
N LEU A 890 -0.09 0.75 -57.02
CA LEU A 890 0.18 1.51 -58.25
C LEU A 890 0.39 2.98 -57.84
N VAL A 891 1.65 3.42 -57.77
CA VAL A 891 1.99 4.75 -57.23
C VAL A 891 2.30 5.70 -58.37
N ARG A 892 1.44 6.71 -58.56
CA ARG A 892 1.66 7.82 -59.50
C ARG A 892 1.95 9.07 -58.69
N ARG A 893 3.14 9.64 -58.81
CA ARG A 893 3.48 10.89 -58.12
C ARG A 893 2.70 12.05 -58.77
N LYS A 894 1.78 12.69 -58.04
CA LYS A 894 1.33 14.06 -58.33
C LYS A 894 1.66 14.92 -57.12
N ASN A 895 2.40 16.00 -57.38
CA ASN A 895 2.92 16.97 -56.41
C ASN A 895 1.86 17.39 -55.37
N PHE A 896 1.98 16.98 -54.11
CA PHE A 896 2.57 17.75 -53.00
C PHE A 896 2.64 16.86 -51.75
#